data_AF-A0A957ZSW5-F1
#
_entry.id   AF-A0A957ZSW5-F1
#
_cell.length_a   1.000
_cell.length_b   1.000
_cell.length_c   1.000
_cell.angle_alpha   90.00
_cell.angle_beta   90.00
_cell.angle_gamma   90.00
#
_symmetry.space_group_name_H-M   'P 1'
#
loop_
_entity.id
_entity.type
_entity.pdbx_description
1 polymer ?
#
loop_
_entity_poly.entity_id
_entity_poly.type
_entity_poly.pdbx_seq_one_letter_code
_entity_poly.pdbx_strand_id
1 'polypeptide(L)'
;MKGFYRSIVASLLLAFVLLVGTVMPASAVINGVSATVNGGSSTTVAYSDTVQISFTVNRTSSGNDNWRATRYRYDSGPWICVNHSDFTSNPGAGGSTDTATFTISAPFAVGTYDLELEPREDNDCGGSGGNSVVLADAVIVNSGIAANPNLNAACGLDIVLVLDASRSIETEGAVGSVRTAVAGMLDSLEGTGSQVAIVEFATSADVPIGYTSVTPANITNVFDPYLATDGSVDQYFDGRVGNYTNWEAGLAQVNGLAAPDLVVFFTDGNPNTVISDPQATGNASTEEAVLAAAAQADLIKTNGGNGGSGSHIFVVGVGDVTASNFAPVTDGANALQYVTTSPGSGQTDVFAEADYYVGSFDDLAQALQDVVTALCGGTITVQKLMDADGNLATDGDQTPAAGWTFAVAVDSPGSATPTSGATAGQDGTVNFDIDLGGATSATVDVIETGQSGYGLVGASCTGATSNGTVNIAGTRIDDIVLGNNDVVTCKFINTTVKVDPLMSVVKTASPASMSEPGGVVTFSVDVTNDSPVAGPDNDPLTLLTLTDDLYGDITDAANPNLVDTTCAKNTVVAPGDTYTCQFRVDMTGSQPGQVTDIVTVTAQDDEQTGVSANDDATVTITDVPSVLNVSKSVDKSSLPEPGGTFVYTATIST
;
A
#
# COMPACT_ATOMS: atom_id res chain seq x y z
N MET A 1 29.64 44.81 58.18
CA MET A 1 30.49 44.72 59.40
C MET A 1 31.63 43.77 59.05
N LYS A 2 32.81 44.25 58.63
CA LYS A 2 34.05 44.40 59.45
C LYS A 2 34.17 43.29 60.54
N GLY A 3 35.20 42.45 60.61
CA GLY A 3 36.58 42.65 60.14
C GLY A 3 37.50 41.42 60.22
N PHE A 4 38.71 41.68 59.73
CA PHE A 4 39.97 40.93 59.80
C PHE A 4 40.41 40.54 61.23
N TYR A 5 41.15 39.42 61.41
CA TYR A 5 42.62 39.43 61.63
C TYR A 5 43.26 38.03 61.72
N ARG A 6 44.55 38.01 61.37
CA ARG A 6 45.49 36.90 61.18
C ARG A 6 46.21 36.43 62.47
N SER A 7 46.76 35.21 62.38
CA SER A 7 48.14 34.78 62.74
C SER A 7 48.56 34.24 64.13
N ILE A 8 48.99 32.96 64.11
CA ILE A 8 50.28 32.31 64.54
C ILE A 8 50.71 32.28 66.04
N VAL A 9 51.16 31.07 66.45
CA VAL A 9 52.25 30.65 67.37
C VAL A 9 51.88 30.03 68.75
N ALA A 10 51.91 28.69 68.75
CA ALA A 10 52.69 27.74 69.57
C ALA A 10 52.77 27.77 71.13
N SER A 11 52.60 26.53 71.66
CA SER A 11 53.29 25.90 72.81
C SER A 11 52.82 26.30 74.22
N LEU A 12 52.47 25.40 75.16
CA LEU A 12 53.22 24.22 75.63
C LEU A 12 52.44 23.44 76.74
N LEU A 13 52.59 22.12 76.72
CA LEU A 13 52.64 21.13 77.84
C LEU A 13 51.39 20.60 78.60
N LEU A 14 51.11 19.33 78.30
CA LEU A 14 50.93 18.15 79.19
C LEU A 14 49.85 18.15 80.28
N ALA A 15 48.83 17.32 80.07
CA ALA A 15 48.34 16.39 81.09
C ALA A 15 47.88 15.08 80.44
N PHE A 16 48.46 13.99 80.95
CA PHE A 16 48.33 12.61 80.52
C PHE A 16 46.97 12.05 80.97
N VAL A 17 46.12 11.61 80.04
CA VAL A 17 45.00 10.70 80.35
C VAL A 17 45.14 9.47 79.49
N LEU A 18 45.41 8.37 80.19
CA LEU A 18 45.55 7.02 79.68
C LEU A 18 44.18 6.53 79.19
N LEU A 19 43.92 6.60 77.88
CA LEU A 19 42.81 5.90 77.24
C LEU A 19 43.39 4.72 76.47
N VAL A 20 43.11 3.51 76.94
CA VAL A 20 43.45 2.26 76.25
C VAL A 20 42.56 2.18 75.01
N GLY A 21 43.01 2.80 73.92
CA GLY A 21 42.49 2.56 72.59
C GLY A 21 42.96 1.18 72.15
N THR A 22 42.04 0.24 72.00
CA THR A 22 42.26 -0.93 71.16
C THR A 22 42.49 -0.42 69.75
N VAL A 23 43.76 -0.32 69.37
CA VAL A 23 44.17 -0.17 67.97
C VAL A 23 43.73 -1.46 67.29
N MET A 24 42.68 -1.39 66.46
CA MET A 24 42.45 -2.47 65.50
C MET A 24 43.62 -2.40 64.51
N PRO A 25 44.50 -3.41 64.40
CA PRO A 25 45.48 -3.42 63.33
C PRO A 25 44.72 -3.50 62.00
N ALA A 26 44.97 -2.53 61.10
CA ALA A 26 44.59 -2.67 59.70
C ALA A 26 45.30 -3.91 59.15
N SER A 27 44.53 -4.97 58.90
CA SER A 27 45.02 -6.20 58.31
C SER A 27 44.84 -6.15 56.79
N ALA A 28 45.56 -5.27 56.09
CA ALA A 28 45.58 -5.29 54.63
C ALA A 28 46.78 -6.10 54.15
N VAL A 29 46.55 -7.40 53.92
CA VAL A 29 47.51 -8.39 53.41
C VAL A 29 47.69 -8.25 51.88
N ILE A 30 46.88 -7.40 51.26
CA ILE A 30 46.84 -7.08 49.84
C ILE A 30 47.36 -5.64 49.62
N ASN A 31 48.54 -5.48 48.99
CA ASN A 31 49.26 -4.20 48.90
C ASN A 31 49.88 -3.93 47.52
N GLY A 32 49.38 -2.92 46.81
CA GLY A 32 49.85 -2.57 45.47
C GLY A 32 48.86 -3.12 44.46
N VAL A 33 47.98 -2.23 44.01
CA VAL A 33 46.86 -2.54 43.13
C VAL A 33 46.97 -1.68 41.88
N SER A 34 46.79 -2.29 40.72
CA SER A 34 46.73 -1.59 39.44
C SER A 34 45.66 -2.23 38.57
N ALA A 35 44.94 -1.43 37.79
CA ALA A 35 43.91 -1.92 36.90
C ALA A 35 44.07 -1.30 35.52
N THR A 36 43.56 -2.01 34.51
CA THR A 36 43.35 -1.47 33.16
C THR A 36 41.92 -1.77 32.72
N VAL A 37 41.34 -0.86 31.94
CA VAL A 37 40.04 -0.98 31.29
C VAL A 37 40.26 -1.21 29.79
N ASN A 38 39.72 -2.29 29.23
CA ASN A 38 39.94 -2.70 27.84
C ASN A 38 41.44 -2.68 27.41
N GLY A 39 42.33 -3.04 28.33
CA GLY A 39 43.79 -3.06 28.13
C GLY A 39 44.48 -1.69 28.20
N GLY A 40 43.76 -0.60 28.46
CA GLY A 40 44.27 0.77 28.60
C GLY A 40 44.01 1.39 29.98
N SER A 41 44.41 2.65 30.15
CA SER A 41 44.10 3.47 31.34
C SER A 41 42.68 4.05 31.30
N SER A 42 42.12 4.21 30.12
CA SER A 42 40.74 4.62 29.88
C SER A 42 40.17 3.92 28.65
N THR A 43 38.85 3.87 28.54
CA THR A 43 38.12 3.35 27.37
C THR A 43 36.93 4.24 27.05
N THR A 44 36.63 4.38 25.76
CA THR A 44 35.36 4.93 25.29
C THR A 44 34.46 3.80 24.87
N VAL A 45 33.25 3.78 25.41
CA VAL A 45 32.23 2.74 25.19
C VAL A 45 30.85 3.40 25.11
N ALA A 46 29.89 2.73 24.48
CA ALA A 46 28.50 3.17 24.57
C ALA A 46 27.99 2.98 26.02
N TYR A 47 26.85 3.57 26.38
CA TYR A 47 26.25 3.25 27.68
C TYR A 47 26.01 1.74 27.78
N SER A 48 26.19 1.18 28.98
CA SER A 48 25.93 -0.23 29.29
C SER A 48 26.72 -1.29 28.52
N ASP A 49 27.63 -0.88 27.62
CA ASP A 49 28.64 -1.75 27.04
C ASP A 49 29.46 -2.43 28.14
N THR A 50 29.96 -3.62 27.83
CA THR A 50 30.87 -4.32 28.75
C THR A 50 32.25 -3.71 28.70
N VAL A 51 32.77 -3.33 29.86
CA VAL A 51 34.16 -2.93 30.05
C VAL A 51 34.93 -4.11 30.62
N GLN A 52 35.94 -4.59 29.89
CA GLN A 52 36.84 -5.62 30.40
C GLN A 52 37.81 -5.00 31.39
N ILE A 53 37.81 -5.51 32.61
CA ILE A 53 38.73 -5.12 33.69
C ILE A 53 39.81 -6.17 33.80
N SER A 54 41.07 -5.73 33.78
CA SER A 54 42.18 -6.53 34.28
C SER A 54 42.70 -5.88 35.55
N PHE A 55 42.39 -6.50 36.69
CA PHE A 55 42.77 -6.00 38.00
C PHE A 55 43.94 -6.82 38.54
N THR A 56 45.04 -6.17 38.90
CA THR A 56 46.25 -6.80 39.42
C THR A 56 46.45 -6.43 40.88
N VAL A 57 46.67 -7.46 41.70
CA VAL A 57 46.69 -7.40 43.15
C VAL A 57 47.94 -8.10 43.66
N ASN A 58 48.74 -7.40 44.45
CA ASN A 58 49.89 -7.97 45.13
C ASN A 58 49.47 -8.54 46.50
N ARG A 59 49.59 -9.86 46.67
CA ARG A 59 49.24 -10.58 47.91
C ARG A 59 50.50 -10.89 48.72
N THR A 60 50.44 -10.74 50.04
CA THR A 60 51.57 -10.96 50.96
C THR A 60 51.35 -12.17 51.86
N SER A 61 52.42 -12.72 52.43
CA SER A 61 52.37 -13.99 53.17
C SER A 61 51.98 -13.90 54.65
N SER A 62 51.43 -12.78 55.11
CA SER A 62 51.09 -12.58 56.53
C SER A 62 49.60 -12.27 56.72
N GLY A 63 48.79 -13.30 56.96
CA GLY A 63 47.36 -13.19 57.26
C GLY A 63 46.49 -14.01 56.31
N ASN A 64 45.17 -13.75 56.28
CA ASN A 64 44.31 -14.28 55.22
C ASN A 64 44.43 -13.36 54.00
N ASP A 65 44.96 -13.91 52.91
CA ASP A 65 45.25 -13.21 51.67
C ASP A 65 44.40 -13.76 50.50
N ASN A 66 43.29 -14.43 50.80
CA ASN A 66 42.37 -14.86 49.77
C ASN A 66 41.86 -13.66 48.97
N TRP A 67 41.67 -13.86 47.67
CA TRP A 67 41.02 -12.90 46.80
C TRP A 67 40.10 -13.65 45.83
N ARG A 68 38.80 -13.52 46.04
CA ARG A 68 37.75 -14.27 45.32
C ARG A 68 36.79 -13.37 44.56
N ALA A 69 36.61 -12.15 45.06
CA ALA A 69 35.77 -11.15 44.43
C ALA A 69 36.44 -9.78 44.41
N THR A 70 35.93 -8.91 43.55
CA THR A 70 36.28 -7.49 43.52
C THR A 70 34.98 -6.70 43.54
N ARG A 71 34.90 -5.70 44.43
CA ARG A 71 33.84 -4.70 44.35
C ARG A 71 34.33 -3.50 43.57
N TYR A 72 33.44 -2.88 42.82
CA TYR A 72 33.71 -1.68 42.04
C TYR A 72 32.63 -0.63 42.26
N ARG A 73 32.95 0.63 41.99
CA ARG A 73 31.97 1.72 41.88
C ARG A 73 32.45 2.78 40.90
N TYR A 74 31.51 3.50 40.33
CA TYR A 74 31.79 4.70 39.55
C TYR A 74 31.66 5.92 40.46
N ASP A 75 32.64 6.81 40.40
CA ASP A 75 32.74 8.02 41.23
C ASP A 75 32.44 7.72 42.72
N SER A 76 31.51 8.45 43.33
CA SER A 76 31.03 8.23 44.70
C SER A 76 29.78 7.35 44.79
N GLY A 77 29.48 6.58 43.75
CA GLY A 77 28.30 5.72 43.64
C GLY A 77 28.31 4.50 44.58
N PRO A 78 27.24 3.68 44.53
CA PRO A 78 27.15 2.45 45.32
C PRO A 78 28.17 1.39 44.85
N TRP A 79 28.60 0.54 45.78
CA TRP A 79 29.50 -0.57 45.48
C TRP A 79 28.73 -1.74 44.85
N ILE A 80 29.28 -2.27 43.75
CA ILE A 80 28.78 -3.43 43.02
C ILE A 80 29.82 -4.54 43.14
N CYS A 81 29.39 -5.79 43.32
CA CYS A 81 30.29 -6.93 43.49
C CYS A 81 30.42 -7.78 42.22
N VAL A 82 31.63 -8.22 41.91
CA VAL A 82 31.91 -9.21 40.86
C VAL A 82 32.78 -10.33 41.41
N ASN A 83 32.26 -11.56 41.38
CA ASN A 83 33.04 -12.76 41.65
C ASN A 83 33.90 -13.09 40.42
N HIS A 84 35.14 -13.52 40.64
CA HIS A 84 36.05 -13.92 39.57
C HIS A 84 36.82 -15.18 39.97
N SER A 85 37.90 -15.51 39.28
CA SER A 85 38.74 -16.65 39.65
C SER A 85 39.30 -16.50 41.07
N ASP A 86 39.30 -17.60 41.83
CA ASP A 86 39.77 -17.63 43.22
C ASP A 86 41.30 -17.69 43.33
N PHE A 87 41.89 -16.71 44.02
CA PHE A 87 43.30 -16.68 44.38
C PHE A 87 43.45 -16.97 45.88
N THR A 88 43.74 -18.23 46.23
CA THR A 88 43.67 -18.75 47.62
C THR A 88 44.92 -19.51 48.05
N SER A 89 45.88 -19.67 47.13
CA SER A 89 47.17 -20.25 47.44
C SER A 89 48.01 -19.25 48.22
N ASN A 90 48.60 -19.70 49.33
CA ASN A 90 49.53 -18.90 50.11
C ASN A 90 50.77 -18.58 49.25
N PRO A 91 51.09 -17.30 49.02
CA PRO A 91 52.14 -16.88 48.12
C PRO A 91 53.55 -17.10 48.68
N GLY A 92 53.69 -17.46 49.96
CA GLY A 92 54.98 -17.65 50.62
C GLY A 92 55.76 -16.35 50.81
N ALA A 93 56.91 -16.40 51.48
CA ALA A 93 57.64 -15.21 51.97
C ALA A 93 58.04 -14.16 50.90
N GLY A 94 57.93 -14.49 49.61
CA GLY A 94 58.19 -13.57 48.49
C GLY A 94 56.97 -12.77 48.01
N GLY A 95 55.75 -13.07 48.49
CA GLY A 95 54.50 -12.52 47.95
C GLY A 95 54.16 -13.03 46.55
N SER A 96 52.98 -12.70 46.07
CA SER A 96 52.55 -12.95 44.69
C SER A 96 51.93 -11.70 44.07
N THR A 97 52.01 -11.62 42.75
CA THR A 97 51.27 -10.65 41.94
C THR A 97 50.28 -11.44 41.11
N ASP A 98 49.00 -11.29 41.41
CA ASP A 98 47.92 -12.03 40.77
C ASP A 98 47.02 -11.07 39.99
N THR A 99 46.53 -11.51 38.84
CA THR A 99 45.66 -10.70 37.98
C THR A 99 44.35 -11.45 37.73
N ALA A 100 43.23 -10.80 38.04
CA ALA A 100 41.89 -11.24 37.67
C ALA A 100 41.41 -10.46 36.45
N THR A 101 40.78 -11.16 35.51
CA THR A 101 40.07 -10.53 34.40
C THR A 101 38.57 -10.81 34.54
N PHE A 102 37.77 -9.76 34.52
CA PHE A 102 36.31 -9.82 34.62
C PHE A 102 35.69 -8.66 33.83
N THR A 103 34.38 -8.66 33.63
CA THR A 103 33.66 -7.59 32.94
C THR A 103 32.78 -6.82 33.92
N ILE A 104 32.67 -5.51 33.71
CA ILE A 104 31.71 -4.64 34.39
C ILE A 104 30.88 -3.90 33.35
N SER A 105 29.68 -3.45 33.71
CA SER A 105 28.85 -2.63 32.81
C SER A 105 29.21 -1.16 32.93
N ALA A 106 29.33 -0.46 31.79
CA ALA A 106 29.54 0.99 31.74
C ALA A 106 28.33 1.76 32.35
N PRO A 107 28.53 2.96 32.92
CA PRO A 107 27.45 3.81 33.42
C PRO A 107 26.40 4.18 32.35
N PHE A 108 25.17 4.47 32.78
CA PHE A 108 24.04 4.75 31.90
C PHE A 108 23.93 6.21 31.46
N ALA A 109 24.58 7.13 32.17
CA ALA A 109 24.64 8.52 31.77
C ALA A 109 25.88 8.77 30.90
N VAL A 110 25.72 9.57 29.84
CA VAL A 110 26.85 10.07 29.06
C VAL A 110 27.74 10.88 30.00
N GLY A 111 29.02 10.59 30.00
CA GLY A 111 29.91 11.17 30.97
C GLY A 111 31.29 10.53 30.98
N THR A 112 32.15 11.12 31.79
CA THR A 112 33.48 10.57 32.07
C THR A 112 33.49 10.22 33.55
N TYR A 113 33.82 8.96 33.85
CA TYR A 113 33.67 8.37 35.17
C TYR A 113 34.99 7.89 35.71
N ASP A 114 35.23 8.18 36.99
CA ASP A 114 36.31 7.55 37.75
C ASP A 114 35.85 6.14 38.17
N LEU A 115 36.71 5.14 37.99
CA LEU A 115 36.44 3.76 38.40
C LEU A 115 37.25 3.40 39.63
N GLU A 116 36.58 3.12 40.75
CA GLU A 116 37.21 2.61 41.96
C GLU A 116 37.01 1.10 42.08
N LEU A 117 38.09 0.36 42.38
CA LEU A 117 38.13 -1.09 42.52
C LEU A 117 38.74 -1.48 43.87
N GLU A 118 38.09 -2.39 44.60
CA GLU A 118 38.60 -2.93 45.87
C GLU A 118 38.53 -4.47 45.87
N PRO A 119 39.64 -5.18 46.14
CA PRO A 119 39.66 -6.63 46.22
C PRO A 119 39.05 -7.13 47.54
N ARG A 120 38.36 -8.27 47.48
CA ARG A 120 37.59 -8.84 48.59
C ARG A 120 37.95 -10.31 48.83
N GLU A 121 38.02 -10.66 50.10
CA GLU A 121 38.44 -11.97 50.61
C GLU A 121 37.51 -13.11 50.19
N ASP A 122 36.20 -12.86 50.27
CA ASP A 122 35.17 -13.86 50.02
C ASP A 122 34.38 -13.56 48.73
N ASN A 123 33.73 -14.60 48.21
CA ASN A 123 32.67 -14.43 47.21
C ASN A 123 31.55 -13.52 47.75
N ASP A 124 30.85 -12.87 46.84
CA ASP A 124 29.79 -11.89 47.13
C ASP A 124 30.31 -10.66 47.90
N CYS A 125 31.62 -10.42 47.77
CA CYS A 125 32.33 -9.30 48.37
C CYS A 125 32.22 -9.26 49.91
N GLY A 126 32.03 -10.42 50.54
CA GLY A 126 32.14 -10.60 51.99
C GLY A 126 33.58 -10.43 52.50
N GLY A 127 33.78 -10.71 53.79
CA GLY A 127 35.10 -10.72 54.42
C GLY A 127 35.82 -9.37 54.45
N SER A 128 37.14 -9.42 54.64
CA SER A 128 38.00 -8.24 54.71
C SER A 128 38.31 -7.70 53.30
N GLY A 129 38.48 -6.38 53.19
CA GLY A 129 38.90 -5.73 51.94
C GLY A 129 40.39 -5.41 51.92
N GLY A 130 40.99 -5.38 50.73
CA GLY A 130 42.35 -4.86 50.51
C GLY A 130 42.37 -3.36 50.16
N ASN A 131 43.53 -2.84 49.73
CA ASN A 131 43.64 -1.46 49.27
C ASN A 131 42.85 -1.25 47.96
N SER A 132 42.10 -0.17 47.85
CA SER A 132 41.44 0.21 46.60
C SER A 132 42.38 0.93 45.62
N VAL A 133 42.03 0.89 44.34
CA VAL A 133 42.62 1.73 43.29
C VAL A 133 41.53 2.57 42.65
N VAL A 134 41.83 3.83 42.36
CA VAL A 134 40.97 4.72 41.58
C VAL A 134 41.66 4.96 40.24
N LEU A 135 40.96 4.62 39.16
CA LEU A 135 41.33 5.00 37.81
C LEU A 135 40.55 6.27 37.46
N ALA A 136 41.26 7.40 37.33
CA ALA A 136 40.65 8.66 36.95
C ALA A 136 40.25 8.65 35.46
N ASP A 137 39.08 9.19 35.13
CA ASP A 137 38.54 9.28 33.77
C ASP A 137 38.56 7.93 33.01
N ALA A 138 38.35 6.83 33.73
CA ALA A 138 38.60 5.47 33.24
C ALA A 138 37.56 5.03 32.21
N VAL A 139 36.28 5.35 32.44
CA VAL A 139 35.20 4.96 31.55
C VAL A 139 34.56 6.22 30.99
N ILE A 140 34.75 6.43 29.70
CA ILE A 140 34.11 7.51 28.94
C ILE A 140 32.90 6.89 28.24
N VAL A 141 31.72 7.23 28.73
CA VAL A 141 30.46 6.83 28.11
C VAL A 141 30.11 7.89 27.09
N ASN A 142 30.10 7.53 25.80
CA ASN A 142 29.48 8.34 24.77
C ASN A 142 28.02 7.88 24.56
N SER A 143 27.22 8.67 23.84
CA SER A 143 25.79 8.36 23.71
C SER A 143 25.55 7.02 23.05
N GLY A 144 26.32 6.59 22.05
CA GLY A 144 26.03 5.34 21.31
C GLY A 144 24.72 5.36 20.50
N ILE A 145 23.76 6.21 20.88
CA ILE A 145 22.48 6.48 20.22
C ILE A 145 22.73 6.98 18.80
N ALA A 146 22.17 6.27 17.83
CA ALA A 146 22.12 6.72 16.44
C ALA A 146 21.22 7.95 16.35
N ALA A 147 21.61 8.95 15.56
CA ALA A 147 20.74 10.10 15.34
C ALA A 147 19.41 9.65 14.74
N ASN A 148 18.29 10.23 15.18
CA ASN A 148 17.01 10.00 14.53
C ASN A 148 17.01 10.74 13.18
N PRO A 149 17.02 10.04 12.04
CA PRO A 149 17.09 10.71 10.74
C PRO A 149 15.79 11.46 10.49
N ASN A 150 15.87 12.67 9.94
CA ASN A 150 14.67 13.38 9.48
C ASN A 150 13.96 12.54 8.41
N LEU A 151 12.63 12.52 8.47
CA LEU A 151 11.82 11.84 7.47
C LEU A 151 11.87 12.61 6.15
N ASN A 152 12.29 11.95 5.07
CA ASN A 152 12.19 12.55 3.74
C ASN A 152 10.71 12.54 3.34
N ALA A 153 10.13 13.71 3.16
CA ALA A 153 8.74 13.83 2.70
C ALA A 153 8.58 13.12 1.36
N ALA A 154 7.72 12.11 1.33
CA ALA A 154 7.41 11.28 0.18
C ALA A 154 6.05 10.60 0.39
N CYS A 155 5.33 10.32 -0.70
CA CYS A 155 4.21 9.39 -0.68
C CYS A 155 4.66 7.96 -0.97
N GLY A 156 3.80 7.00 -0.65
CA GLY A 156 4.17 5.59 -0.76
C GLY A 156 5.09 5.12 0.37
N LEU A 157 4.97 5.72 1.56
CA LEU A 157 5.83 5.37 2.69
C LEU A 157 5.56 3.94 3.16
N ASP A 158 6.64 3.23 3.49
CA ASP A 158 6.58 1.99 4.24
C ASP A 158 6.57 2.34 5.73
N ILE A 159 5.40 2.27 6.36
CA ILE A 159 5.17 2.69 7.75
C ILE A 159 5.00 1.45 8.64
N VAL A 160 5.64 1.46 9.82
CA VAL A 160 5.39 0.47 10.87
C VAL A 160 4.75 1.16 12.08
N LEU A 161 3.55 0.75 12.44
CA LEU A 161 2.88 1.17 13.66
C LEU A 161 3.20 0.15 14.76
N VAL A 162 3.81 0.60 15.84
CA VAL A 162 4.18 -0.24 16.98
C VAL A 162 3.26 0.12 18.14
N LEU A 163 2.31 -0.76 18.45
CA LEU A 163 1.20 -0.51 19.37
C LEU A 163 1.44 -1.21 20.72
N ASP A 164 1.52 -0.41 21.78
CA ASP A 164 1.54 -0.91 23.16
C ASP A 164 0.17 -1.48 23.54
N ALA A 165 0.13 -2.76 23.83
CA ALA A 165 -1.03 -3.50 24.32
C ALA A 165 -0.82 -3.99 25.77
N SER A 166 0.05 -3.32 26.53
CA SER A 166 0.29 -3.65 27.93
C SER A 166 -0.85 -3.19 28.84
N ARG A 167 -0.93 -3.78 30.05
CA ARG A 167 -2.05 -3.55 30.96
C ARG A 167 -2.19 -2.08 31.43
N SER A 168 -1.14 -1.27 31.32
CA SER A 168 -1.24 0.17 31.61
C SER A 168 -2.28 0.84 30.70
N ILE A 169 -2.31 0.47 29.42
CA ILE A 169 -3.20 1.04 28.39
C ILE A 169 -4.68 0.83 28.77
N GLU A 170 -5.04 -0.36 29.22
CA GLU A 170 -6.39 -0.64 29.72
C GLU A 170 -6.68 0.11 31.03
N THR A 171 -5.69 0.20 31.93
CA THR A 171 -5.85 0.87 33.22
C THR A 171 -6.10 2.37 33.05
N GLU A 172 -5.51 2.99 32.02
CA GLU A 172 -5.76 4.38 31.64
C GLU A 172 -7.05 4.58 30.82
N GLY A 173 -7.70 3.48 30.38
CA GLY A 173 -8.90 3.55 29.53
C GLY A 173 -8.60 3.96 28.08
N ALA A 174 -7.36 3.75 27.63
CA ALA A 174 -6.81 4.27 26.40
C ALA A 174 -7.02 3.38 25.16
N VAL A 175 -7.42 2.12 25.35
CA VAL A 175 -7.54 1.12 24.27
C VAL A 175 -8.39 1.64 23.10
N GLY A 176 -9.54 2.25 23.39
CA GLY A 176 -10.44 2.82 22.36
C GLY A 176 -9.82 3.99 21.60
N SER A 177 -9.02 4.80 22.29
CA SER A 177 -8.38 5.97 21.69
C SER A 177 -7.21 5.59 20.79
N VAL A 178 -6.43 4.58 21.15
CA VAL A 178 -5.37 4.06 20.26
C VAL A 178 -5.98 3.54 18.96
N ARG A 179 -7.08 2.75 19.03
CA ARG A 179 -7.79 2.29 17.82
C ARG A 179 -8.27 3.44 16.96
N THR A 180 -8.90 4.44 17.58
CA THR A 180 -9.43 5.62 16.87
C THR A 180 -8.31 6.42 16.21
N ALA A 181 -7.18 6.58 16.89
CA ALA A 181 -6.01 7.26 16.37
C ALA A 181 -5.38 6.52 15.17
N VAL A 182 -5.20 5.21 15.29
CA VAL A 182 -4.67 4.38 14.21
C VAL A 182 -5.63 4.37 13.00
N ALA A 183 -6.94 4.21 13.23
CA ALA A 183 -7.94 4.26 12.17
C ALA A 183 -7.94 5.62 11.44
N GLY A 184 -7.94 6.74 12.17
CA GLY A 184 -7.86 8.07 11.55
C GLY A 184 -6.57 8.32 10.77
N MET A 185 -5.44 7.73 11.21
CA MET A 185 -4.18 7.76 10.46
C MET A 185 -4.28 6.95 9.17
N LEU A 186 -4.88 5.75 9.21
CA LEU A 186 -5.11 4.92 8.02
C LEU A 186 -6.05 5.60 7.03
N ASP A 187 -7.13 6.23 7.51
CA ASP A 187 -8.06 7.01 6.68
C ASP A 187 -7.32 8.16 5.96
N SER A 188 -6.34 8.80 6.61
CA SER A 188 -5.53 9.86 5.99
C SER A 188 -4.48 9.34 5.02
N LEU A 189 -4.01 8.11 5.23
CA LEU A 189 -3.09 7.44 4.31
C LEU A 189 -3.81 6.79 3.12
N GLU A 190 -5.14 6.71 3.15
CA GLU A 190 -5.95 6.11 2.11
C GLU A 190 -5.61 6.74 0.74
N GLY A 191 -5.20 5.89 -0.20
CA GLY A 191 -4.90 6.33 -1.56
C GLY A 191 -3.54 7.02 -1.73
N THR A 192 -2.78 7.30 -0.65
CA THR A 192 -1.42 7.87 -0.76
C THR A 192 -0.40 6.90 -1.37
N GLY A 193 -0.77 5.63 -1.54
CA GLY A 193 0.11 4.55 -1.98
C GLY A 193 0.99 3.98 -0.87
N SER A 194 0.90 4.51 0.35
CA SER A 194 1.65 4.04 1.52
C SER A 194 1.23 2.63 1.92
N GLN A 195 2.16 1.91 2.53
CA GLN A 195 1.93 0.59 3.11
C GLN A 195 2.13 0.65 4.61
N VAL A 196 1.27 -0.04 5.35
CA VAL A 196 1.35 -0.10 6.81
C VAL A 196 1.54 -1.54 7.26
N ALA A 197 2.49 -1.76 8.16
CA ALA A 197 2.57 -2.94 9.01
C ALA A 197 2.23 -2.56 10.46
N ILE A 198 1.63 -3.49 11.21
CA ILE A 198 1.33 -3.32 12.63
C ILE A 198 2.14 -4.34 13.42
N VAL A 199 2.91 -3.83 14.37
CA VAL A 199 3.54 -4.58 15.46
C VAL A 199 2.75 -4.31 16.73
N GLU A 200 2.36 -5.36 17.43
CA GLU A 200 1.72 -5.26 18.73
C GLU A 200 2.66 -5.79 19.80
N PHE A 201 2.80 -5.10 20.94
CA PHE A 201 3.66 -5.56 22.01
C PHE A 201 3.06 -5.36 23.40
N ALA A 202 3.39 -6.27 24.31
CA ALA A 202 3.20 -6.13 25.75
C ALA A 202 4.37 -6.83 26.45
N THR A 203 4.16 -8.01 27.03
CA THR A 203 5.25 -8.84 27.58
C THR A 203 6.18 -9.35 26.47
N SER A 204 5.57 -9.74 25.36
CA SER A 204 6.19 -10.18 24.10
C SER A 204 5.66 -9.31 22.97
N ALA A 205 6.10 -9.53 21.73
CA ALA A 205 5.61 -8.79 20.57
C ALA A 205 5.29 -9.72 19.41
N ASP A 206 4.29 -9.35 18.62
CA ASP A 206 3.83 -10.06 17.41
C ASP A 206 3.64 -9.07 16.26
N VAL A 207 3.59 -9.58 15.03
CA VAL A 207 3.32 -8.79 13.82
C VAL A 207 1.97 -9.24 13.24
N PRO A 208 0.84 -8.78 13.81
CA PRO A 208 -0.48 -9.20 13.35
C PRO A 208 -0.78 -8.80 11.91
N ILE A 209 -0.18 -7.71 11.41
CA ILE A 209 -0.35 -7.23 10.04
C ILE A 209 1.03 -6.92 9.45
N GLY A 210 1.43 -7.63 8.40
CA GLY A 210 2.61 -7.27 7.59
C GLY A 210 2.30 -6.10 6.66
N TYR A 211 3.31 -5.59 5.94
CA TYR A 211 3.13 -4.46 5.01
C TYR A 211 1.96 -4.68 4.07
N THR A 212 0.95 -3.83 4.23
CA THR A 212 -0.32 -3.88 3.50
C THR A 212 -0.62 -2.48 2.99
N SER A 213 -0.90 -2.34 1.70
CA SER A 213 -1.26 -1.04 1.10
C SER A 213 -2.52 -0.47 1.73
N VAL A 214 -2.51 0.83 2.02
CA VAL A 214 -3.64 1.53 2.65
C VAL A 214 -4.66 1.94 1.59
N THR A 215 -5.54 1.00 1.26
CA THR A 215 -6.62 1.16 0.26
C THR A 215 -7.98 1.02 0.95
N PRO A 216 -9.08 1.55 0.40
CA PRO A 216 -10.41 1.38 1.01
C PRO A 216 -10.74 -0.08 1.29
N ALA A 217 -10.40 -0.97 0.35
CA ALA A 217 -10.62 -2.41 0.50
C ALA A 217 -9.79 -3.01 1.65
N ASN A 218 -8.53 -2.64 1.78
CA ASN A 218 -7.67 -3.16 2.85
C ASN A 218 -8.00 -2.54 4.21
N ILE A 219 -8.42 -1.28 4.27
CA ILE A 219 -8.96 -0.65 5.50
C ILE A 219 -10.13 -1.49 5.99
N THR A 220 -11.15 -1.71 5.16
CA THR A 220 -12.34 -2.48 5.55
C THR A 220 -12.07 -3.96 5.85
N ASN A 221 -11.20 -4.63 5.08
CA ASN A 221 -11.07 -6.08 5.17
C ASN A 221 -9.89 -6.58 6.02
N VAL A 222 -8.92 -5.71 6.34
CA VAL A 222 -7.68 -6.08 7.04
C VAL A 222 -7.51 -5.27 8.32
N PHE A 223 -7.54 -3.94 8.22
CA PHE A 223 -7.25 -3.07 9.36
C PHE A 223 -8.44 -2.91 10.32
N ASP A 224 -9.65 -2.67 9.79
CA ASP A 224 -10.86 -2.51 10.59
C ASP A 224 -11.18 -3.75 11.46
N PRO A 225 -11.08 -4.99 10.94
CA PRO A 225 -11.30 -6.19 11.75
C PRO A 225 -10.24 -6.41 12.83
N TYR A 226 -9.05 -5.85 12.67
CA TYR A 226 -7.99 -5.90 13.69
C TYR A 226 -8.26 -4.90 14.81
N LEU A 227 -8.61 -3.66 14.44
CA LEU A 227 -8.92 -2.57 15.38
C LEU A 227 -10.34 -2.66 15.96
N ALA A 228 -11.19 -3.54 15.43
CA ALA A 228 -12.61 -3.71 15.76
C ALA A 228 -13.45 -2.43 15.61
N THR A 229 -13.09 -1.60 14.64
CA THR A 229 -13.85 -0.40 14.22
C THR A 229 -15.12 -0.76 13.44
N ASP A 230 -15.17 -1.95 12.85
CA ASP A 230 -16.33 -2.54 12.17
C ASP A 230 -17.30 -3.27 13.12
N GLY A 231 -17.00 -3.31 14.43
CA GLY A 231 -17.76 -4.06 15.43
C GLY A 231 -17.43 -5.55 15.49
N SER A 232 -16.35 -5.98 14.86
CA SER A 232 -15.75 -7.32 15.04
C SER A 232 -15.20 -7.53 16.46
N VAL A 233 -14.70 -8.74 16.72
CA VAL A 233 -14.01 -9.04 17.99
C VAL A 233 -12.68 -8.33 17.98
N ASP A 234 -12.37 -7.62 19.06
CA ASP A 234 -11.12 -6.91 19.23
C ASP A 234 -9.91 -7.85 19.13
N GLN A 235 -9.07 -7.62 18.12
CA GLN A 235 -7.84 -8.36 17.94
C GLN A 235 -6.62 -7.56 18.40
N TYR A 236 -6.70 -6.23 18.42
CA TYR A 236 -5.80 -5.41 19.23
C TYR A 236 -6.10 -5.65 20.71
N PHE A 237 -5.09 -5.79 21.59
CA PHE A 237 -5.36 -5.98 23.02
C PHE A 237 -6.14 -7.26 23.37
N ASP A 238 -6.02 -8.34 22.58
CA ASP A 238 -6.68 -9.63 22.86
C ASP A 238 -6.00 -10.44 23.99
N GLY A 239 -4.89 -9.91 24.52
CA GLY A 239 -4.09 -10.49 25.61
C GLY A 239 -3.03 -11.50 25.15
N ARG A 240 -2.87 -11.76 23.84
CA ARG A 240 -1.91 -12.76 23.32
C ARG A 240 -0.46 -12.40 23.59
N VAL A 241 -0.14 -11.11 23.63
CA VAL A 241 1.22 -10.61 23.85
C VAL A 241 1.57 -10.43 25.34
N GLY A 242 0.62 -10.67 26.25
CA GLY A 242 0.81 -10.56 27.71
C GLY A 242 0.38 -9.21 28.27
N ASN A 243 0.94 -8.84 29.44
CA ASN A 243 0.45 -7.71 30.25
C ASN A 243 1.53 -6.69 30.66
N TYR A 244 2.81 -7.02 30.50
CA TYR A 244 3.92 -6.14 30.86
C TYR A 244 4.29 -5.22 29.70
N THR A 245 5.25 -4.31 29.88
CA THR A 245 5.59 -3.28 28.89
C THR A 245 7.03 -3.51 28.39
N ASN A 246 7.17 -4.21 27.25
CA ASN A 246 8.45 -4.62 26.65
C ASN A 246 8.74 -3.87 25.35
N TRP A 247 9.32 -2.68 25.47
CA TRP A 247 9.69 -1.88 24.30
C TRP A 247 10.75 -2.57 23.42
N GLU A 248 11.68 -3.32 24.02
CA GLU A 248 12.69 -4.09 23.28
C GLU A 248 12.03 -5.09 22.33
N ALA A 249 11.03 -5.85 22.80
CA ALA A 249 10.33 -6.83 21.97
C ALA A 249 9.63 -6.18 20.77
N GLY A 250 8.92 -5.06 20.99
CA GLY A 250 8.24 -4.34 19.91
C GLY A 250 9.22 -3.85 18.84
N LEU A 251 10.28 -3.15 19.24
CA LEU A 251 11.28 -2.62 18.30
C LEU A 251 12.10 -3.74 17.62
N ALA A 252 12.34 -4.86 18.31
CA ALA A 252 13.00 -6.02 17.70
C ALA A 252 12.17 -6.62 16.56
N GLN A 253 10.83 -6.62 16.64
CA GLN A 253 9.98 -7.07 15.54
C GLN A 253 10.10 -6.15 14.32
N VAL A 254 10.24 -4.83 14.52
CA VAL A 254 10.47 -3.87 13.43
C VAL A 254 11.77 -4.21 12.68
N ASN A 255 12.85 -4.51 13.41
CA ASN A 255 14.12 -4.95 12.80
C ASN A 255 14.02 -6.28 12.03
N GLY A 256 12.97 -7.07 12.27
CA GLY A 256 12.67 -8.29 11.52
C GLY A 256 11.93 -8.06 10.19
N LEU A 257 11.42 -6.86 9.96
CA LEU A 257 10.71 -6.47 8.73
C LEU A 257 11.66 -5.88 7.69
N ALA A 258 11.15 -5.65 6.48
CA ALA A 258 11.82 -4.74 5.55
C ALA A 258 11.92 -3.35 6.20
N ALA A 259 12.98 -2.60 5.90
CA ALA A 259 13.26 -1.34 6.61
C ALA A 259 12.18 -0.29 6.29
N PRO A 260 11.44 0.23 7.29
CA PRO A 260 10.42 1.26 7.07
C PRO A 260 11.03 2.63 6.76
N ASP A 261 10.26 3.52 6.16
CA ASP A 261 10.57 4.94 6.15
C ASP A 261 10.28 5.58 7.52
N LEU A 262 9.15 5.21 8.12
CA LEU A 262 8.63 5.76 9.37
C LEU A 262 8.19 4.64 10.33
N VAL A 263 8.62 4.75 11.60
CA VAL A 263 8.10 3.96 12.72
C VAL A 263 7.31 4.88 13.63
N VAL A 264 6.03 4.60 13.84
CA VAL A 264 5.21 5.31 14.84
C VAL A 264 5.05 4.42 16.06
N PHE A 265 5.70 4.79 17.16
CA PHE A 265 5.77 4.00 18.38
C PHE A 265 4.80 4.53 19.44
N PHE A 266 3.68 3.84 19.65
CA PHE A 266 2.66 4.20 20.62
C PHE A 266 2.95 3.55 21.96
N THR A 267 2.92 4.33 23.05
CA THR A 267 3.06 3.80 24.41
C THR A 267 2.50 4.77 25.45
N ASP A 268 1.93 4.22 26.52
CA ASP A 268 1.47 4.99 27.69
C ASP A 268 2.38 4.82 28.93
N GLY A 269 3.39 3.96 28.82
CA GLY A 269 4.01 3.35 29.97
C GLY A 269 5.52 3.56 30.02
N ASN A 270 6.07 3.32 31.21
CA ASN A 270 7.50 3.06 31.36
C ASN A 270 7.75 1.56 31.12
N PRO A 271 8.72 1.18 30.28
CA PRO A 271 9.00 -0.24 30.08
C PRO A 271 9.50 -0.87 31.38
N ASN A 272 9.10 -2.12 31.62
CA ASN A 272 9.29 -2.82 32.89
C ASN A 272 9.69 -4.30 32.69
N THR A 273 9.93 -4.72 31.46
CA THR A 273 10.44 -6.05 31.12
C THR A 273 11.27 -6.00 29.84
N VAL A 274 12.03 -7.06 29.58
CA VAL A 274 12.98 -7.22 28.46
C VAL A 274 12.83 -8.62 27.88
N ILE A 275 13.28 -8.85 26.65
CA ILE A 275 13.26 -10.17 25.98
C ILE A 275 14.01 -11.23 26.81
N SER A 276 15.10 -10.82 27.47
CA SER A 276 15.90 -11.70 28.30
C SER A 276 15.31 -12.04 29.67
N ASP A 277 14.15 -11.49 30.06
CA ASP A 277 13.39 -11.90 31.26
C ASP A 277 12.52 -13.13 30.91
N PRO A 278 13.03 -14.36 31.08
CA PRO A 278 12.38 -15.56 30.56
C PRO A 278 11.15 -15.98 31.40
N GLN A 279 10.89 -15.29 32.51
CA GLN A 279 9.79 -15.54 33.42
C GLN A 279 8.69 -14.48 33.31
N ALA A 280 8.89 -13.45 32.47
CA ALA A 280 7.93 -12.35 32.27
C ALA A 280 7.45 -11.79 33.62
N THR A 281 8.37 -11.44 34.51
CA THR A 281 8.02 -11.10 35.89
C THR A 281 7.68 -9.62 36.08
N GLY A 282 7.98 -8.78 35.08
CA GLY A 282 7.82 -7.32 35.15
C GLY A 282 8.79 -6.65 36.13
N ASN A 283 9.94 -7.28 36.39
CA ASN A 283 10.91 -6.85 37.38
C ASN A 283 12.15 -6.18 36.79
N ALA A 284 12.21 -6.01 35.46
CA ALA A 284 13.29 -5.22 34.88
C ALA A 284 13.14 -3.79 35.39
N SER A 285 14.24 -3.18 35.79
CA SER A 285 14.21 -1.75 36.09
C SER A 285 13.84 -0.98 34.83
N THR A 286 13.16 0.15 34.96
CA THR A 286 12.86 1.00 33.79
C THR A 286 14.13 1.37 33.02
N GLU A 287 15.25 1.58 33.73
CA GLU A 287 16.55 1.86 33.14
C GLU A 287 17.07 0.70 32.27
N GLU A 288 16.98 -0.54 32.75
CA GLU A 288 17.35 -1.74 31.99
C GLU A 288 16.45 -1.96 30.76
N ALA A 289 15.14 -1.74 30.91
CA ALA A 289 14.18 -1.99 29.84
C ALA A 289 14.22 -0.92 28.74
N VAL A 290 14.38 0.36 29.09
CA VAL A 290 14.61 1.45 28.13
C VAL A 290 15.91 1.23 27.36
N LEU A 291 16.95 0.77 28.04
CA LEU A 291 18.25 0.50 27.42
C LEU A 291 18.15 -0.57 26.32
N ALA A 292 17.52 -1.69 26.64
CA ALA A 292 17.38 -2.79 25.70
C ALA A 292 16.59 -2.35 24.45
N ALA A 293 15.56 -1.51 24.65
CA ALA A 293 14.80 -0.88 23.58
C ALA A 293 15.64 0.08 22.71
N ALA A 294 16.48 0.91 23.34
CA ALA A 294 17.34 1.87 22.63
C ALA A 294 18.30 1.18 21.65
N ALA A 295 18.88 0.04 22.04
CA ALA A 295 19.72 -0.75 21.14
C ALA A 295 18.98 -1.23 19.88
N GLN A 296 17.69 -1.58 20.01
CA GLN A 296 16.85 -1.94 18.85
C GLN A 296 16.50 -0.72 18.00
N ALA A 297 16.19 0.41 18.63
CA ALA A 297 15.91 1.67 17.95
C ALA A 297 17.11 2.17 17.12
N ASP A 298 18.33 2.01 17.62
CA ASP A 298 19.55 2.41 16.89
C ASP A 298 19.77 1.59 15.61
N LEU A 299 19.42 0.30 15.63
CA LEU A 299 19.43 -0.52 14.41
C LEU A 299 18.39 -0.01 13.40
N ILE A 300 17.18 0.30 13.84
CA ILE A 300 16.10 0.85 12.99
C ILE A 300 16.56 2.16 12.33
N LYS A 301 17.09 3.10 13.11
CA LYS A 301 17.56 4.42 12.65
C LYS A 301 18.77 4.35 11.71
N THR A 302 19.42 3.19 11.58
CA THR A 302 20.57 2.99 10.68
C THR A 302 20.28 2.02 9.54
N ASN A 303 19.14 1.33 9.56
CA ASN A 303 18.69 0.42 8.51
C ASN A 303 17.98 1.21 7.39
N GLY A 304 18.43 1.05 6.14
CA GLY A 304 18.16 1.97 5.03
C GLY A 304 16.76 1.95 4.38
N GLY A 305 15.68 2.11 5.14
CA GLY A 305 14.44 2.72 4.63
C GLY A 305 14.67 4.23 4.37
N ASN A 306 13.64 5.06 4.25
CA ASN A 306 13.73 6.53 4.14
C ASN A 306 14.79 7.03 3.13
N GLY A 307 14.71 6.52 1.89
CA GLY A 307 15.68 6.86 0.83
C GLY A 307 17.13 6.43 1.11
N GLY A 308 17.34 5.48 2.03
CA GLY A 308 18.65 5.00 2.46
C GLY A 308 19.27 5.77 3.63
N SER A 309 18.52 6.70 4.25
CA SER A 309 19.01 7.53 5.36
C SER A 309 18.84 6.88 6.75
N GLY A 310 18.10 5.77 6.82
CA GLY A 310 17.67 5.19 8.09
C GLY A 310 16.22 5.54 8.41
N SER A 311 15.48 4.64 9.06
CA SER A 311 14.07 4.87 9.42
C SER A 311 13.94 5.99 10.46
N HIS A 312 12.97 6.88 10.27
CA HIS A 312 12.59 7.86 11.29
C HIS A 312 11.72 7.20 12.36
N ILE A 313 12.02 7.40 13.64
CA ILE A 313 11.19 6.92 14.76
C ILE A 313 10.44 8.09 15.38
N PHE A 314 9.12 8.06 15.32
CA PHE A 314 8.25 9.02 15.97
C PHE A 314 7.50 8.37 17.13
N VAL A 315 7.70 8.87 18.35
CA VAL A 315 7.05 8.30 19.55
C VAL A 315 5.77 9.06 19.90
N VAL A 316 4.68 8.32 19.99
CA VAL A 316 3.41 8.79 20.52
C VAL A 316 3.31 8.38 21.98
N GLY A 317 3.62 9.33 22.86
CA GLY A 317 3.46 9.19 24.31
C GLY A 317 2.12 9.72 24.80
N VAL A 318 1.43 8.96 25.63
CA VAL A 318 0.18 9.42 26.26
C VAL A 318 0.14 9.00 27.72
N GLY A 319 -0.49 9.79 28.61
CA GLY A 319 -0.51 9.48 30.05
C GLY A 319 0.70 10.02 30.83
N ASP A 320 1.18 9.28 31.83
CA ASP A 320 2.25 9.69 32.76
C ASP A 320 3.69 9.53 32.20
N VAL A 321 3.85 9.76 30.89
CA VAL A 321 5.14 9.70 30.17
C VAL A 321 5.65 11.10 29.82
N THR A 322 6.96 11.29 29.84
CA THR A 322 7.61 12.57 29.56
C THR A 322 8.67 12.42 28.48
N ALA A 323 9.10 13.54 27.89
CA ALA A 323 10.19 13.59 26.91
C ALA A 323 11.45 12.80 27.31
N SER A 324 11.80 12.80 28.60
CA SER A 324 12.97 12.07 29.10
C SER A 324 12.84 10.55 28.98
N ASN A 325 11.62 10.02 28.90
CA ASN A 325 11.36 8.59 28.72
C ASN A 325 11.65 8.16 27.27
N PHE A 326 11.50 9.06 26.30
CA PHE A 326 11.64 8.75 24.87
C PHE A 326 13.02 9.04 24.30
N ALA A 327 13.76 9.97 24.91
CA ALA A 327 15.10 10.35 24.48
C ALA A 327 16.01 9.15 24.11
N PRO A 328 16.02 8.02 24.85
CA PRO A 328 16.89 6.89 24.48
C PRO A 328 16.49 6.16 23.19
N VAL A 329 15.22 6.19 22.78
CA VAL A 329 14.74 5.53 21.54
C VAL A 329 14.65 6.49 20.35
N THR A 330 14.77 7.80 20.57
CA THR A 330 14.79 8.83 19.52
C THR A 330 16.21 9.42 19.34
N ASP A 331 16.51 10.66 19.76
CA ASP A 331 17.79 11.37 19.52
C ASP A 331 18.55 11.80 20.80
N GLY A 332 18.36 11.08 21.92
CA GLY A 332 19.06 11.35 23.17
C GLY A 332 18.76 12.73 23.77
N ALA A 333 19.74 13.37 24.41
CA ALA A 333 19.58 14.68 25.06
C ALA A 333 19.29 15.85 24.08
N ASN A 334 19.37 15.60 22.76
CA ASN A 334 19.01 16.55 21.71
C ASN A 334 17.57 16.35 21.19
N ALA A 335 16.84 15.34 21.68
CA ALA A 335 15.49 14.98 21.26
C ALA A 335 14.41 16.06 21.50
N LEU A 336 14.78 17.31 21.79
CA LEU A 336 13.87 18.39 22.19
C LEU A 336 13.03 18.96 21.03
N GLN A 337 12.96 18.28 19.87
CA GLN A 337 12.04 18.65 18.79
C GLN A 337 10.68 18.03 19.05
N TYR A 338 9.77 18.86 19.58
CA TYR A 338 8.48 18.44 20.13
C TYR A 338 7.30 19.16 19.49
N VAL A 339 6.23 18.42 19.17
CA VAL A 339 4.96 18.97 18.70
C VAL A 339 4.06 19.34 19.90
N THR A 340 4.05 20.61 20.33
CA THR A 340 3.32 21.05 21.54
C THR A 340 1.81 21.30 21.37
N THR A 341 1.29 21.36 20.14
CA THR A 341 -0.10 21.74 19.85
C THR A 341 -0.56 21.14 18.53
N SER A 342 -1.86 20.81 18.42
CA SER A 342 -2.52 20.48 17.14
C SER A 342 -1.98 21.39 16.02
N PRO A 343 -1.41 20.80 14.95
CA PRO A 343 -0.89 21.51 13.78
C PRO A 343 -1.92 22.36 13.00
N GLY A 344 -2.46 23.40 13.61
CA GLY A 344 -3.32 24.41 12.97
C GLY A 344 -2.70 25.81 12.88
N SER A 345 -1.43 25.99 13.26
CA SER A 345 -0.80 27.32 13.46
C SER A 345 0.26 27.72 12.43
N GLY A 346 0.25 27.12 11.24
CA GLY A 346 1.08 27.59 10.11
C GLY A 346 2.59 27.41 10.29
N GLN A 347 3.02 26.45 11.12
CA GLN A 347 4.40 25.96 11.11
C GLN A 347 4.46 24.68 10.28
N THR A 348 5.15 24.75 9.14
CA THR A 348 5.16 23.73 8.10
C THR A 348 6.30 22.71 8.19
N ASP A 349 7.13 22.70 9.23
CA ASP A 349 8.32 21.83 9.29
C ASP A 349 8.44 20.98 10.57
N VAL A 350 7.41 20.84 11.39
CA VAL A 350 7.61 20.25 12.74
C VAL A 350 7.67 18.73 12.72
N PHE A 351 6.91 18.01 11.87
CA PHE A 351 6.83 16.55 12.00
C PHE A 351 8.03 15.79 11.42
N ALA A 352 8.47 16.13 10.20
CA ALA A 352 9.58 15.43 9.55
C ALA A 352 10.88 15.47 10.38
N GLU A 353 10.97 16.42 11.32
CA GLU A 353 12.10 16.61 12.25
C GLU A 353 11.72 16.33 13.72
N ALA A 354 10.44 16.12 14.05
CA ALA A 354 10.02 15.88 15.44
C ALA A 354 10.26 14.44 15.85
N ASP A 355 10.58 14.25 17.12
CA ASP A 355 10.89 12.93 17.66
C ASP A 355 9.71 12.30 18.39
N TYR A 356 8.84 13.12 18.99
CA TYR A 356 7.73 12.63 19.79
C TYR A 356 6.55 13.60 19.92
N TYR A 357 5.41 13.05 20.33
CA TYR A 357 4.20 13.75 20.77
C TYR A 357 3.81 13.29 22.18
N VAL A 358 3.41 14.21 23.07
CA VAL A 358 2.97 13.98 24.47
C VAL A 358 1.70 14.77 24.71
N GLY A 359 0.57 14.15 24.43
CA GLY A 359 -0.71 14.83 24.46
C GLY A 359 -1.78 14.06 25.20
N SER A 360 -3.01 14.44 24.94
CA SER A 360 -4.17 13.63 25.31
C SER A 360 -4.52 12.67 24.16
N PHE A 361 -5.13 11.55 24.52
CA PHE A 361 -5.67 10.59 23.56
C PHE A 361 -6.72 11.18 22.60
N ASP A 362 -7.38 12.28 22.98
CA ASP A 362 -8.42 12.93 22.17
C ASP A 362 -7.81 13.76 21.01
N ASP A 363 -6.61 14.31 21.21
CA ASP A 363 -5.90 15.11 20.21
C ASP A 363 -4.98 14.28 19.30
N LEU A 364 -4.78 13.01 19.66
CA LEU A 364 -3.84 12.11 19.01
C LEU A 364 -4.23 11.77 17.56
N ALA A 365 -5.51 11.51 17.33
CA ALA A 365 -6.01 11.24 15.97
C ALA A 365 -5.75 12.43 15.05
N GLN A 366 -6.01 13.66 15.52
CA GLN A 366 -5.74 14.86 14.73
C GLN A 366 -4.25 15.06 14.51
N ALA A 367 -3.42 14.86 15.54
CA ALA A 367 -1.97 14.95 15.41
C ALA A 367 -1.45 14.02 14.31
N LEU A 368 -1.87 12.75 14.29
CA LEU A 368 -1.48 11.77 13.27
C LEU A 368 -2.07 12.04 11.88
N GLN A 369 -3.27 12.60 11.77
CA GLN A 369 -3.79 13.09 10.49
C GLN A 369 -2.90 14.23 9.97
N ASP A 370 -2.52 15.16 10.84
CA ASP A 370 -1.64 16.28 10.49
C ASP A 370 -0.22 15.81 10.14
N VAL A 371 0.27 14.73 10.78
CA VAL A 371 1.50 14.01 10.39
C VAL A 371 1.41 13.56 8.95
N VAL A 372 0.39 12.79 8.61
CA VAL A 372 0.20 12.23 7.27
C VAL A 372 0.02 13.35 6.25
N THR A 373 -0.70 14.40 6.62
CA THR A 373 -0.89 15.62 5.82
C THR A 373 0.42 16.36 5.56
N ALA A 374 1.32 16.45 6.53
CA ALA A 374 2.63 17.06 6.34
C ALA A 374 3.60 16.19 5.50
N LEU A 375 3.39 14.88 5.49
CA LEU A 375 4.24 13.91 4.77
C LEU A 375 3.77 13.61 3.35
N CYS A 376 2.46 13.57 3.16
CA CYS A 376 1.78 13.21 1.92
C CYS A 376 0.97 14.37 1.33
N GLY A 377 0.99 15.56 1.94
CA GLY A 377 0.40 16.76 1.37
C GLY A 377 1.11 17.17 0.09
N GLY A 378 0.40 17.87 -0.80
CA GLY A 378 0.96 18.15 -2.12
C GLY A 378 0.71 17.02 -3.11
N THR A 379 -0.33 16.20 -2.99
CA THR A 379 -0.45 14.98 -3.82
C THR A 379 -1.81 14.83 -4.48
N ILE A 380 -1.82 14.13 -5.62
CA ILE A 380 -3.02 13.73 -6.33
C ILE A 380 -2.98 12.22 -6.59
N THR A 381 -3.96 11.50 -6.06
CA THR A 381 -4.25 10.11 -6.41
C THR A 381 -5.42 10.07 -7.36
N VAL A 382 -5.24 9.44 -8.50
CA VAL A 382 -6.30 9.22 -9.48
C VAL A 382 -6.75 7.77 -9.45
N GLN A 383 -8.03 7.53 -9.21
CA GLN A 383 -8.68 6.23 -9.32
C GLN A 383 -9.52 6.16 -10.61
N LYS A 384 -9.29 5.12 -11.40
CA LYS A 384 -10.10 4.80 -12.57
C LYS A 384 -11.13 3.73 -12.23
N LEU A 385 -12.38 4.02 -12.57
CA LEU A 385 -13.50 3.09 -12.51
C LEU A 385 -14.10 2.86 -13.91
N MET A 386 -14.61 1.65 -14.13
CA MET A 386 -15.45 1.26 -15.25
C MET A 386 -16.86 1.03 -14.74
N ASP A 387 -17.80 1.79 -15.30
CA ASP A 387 -19.23 1.69 -15.08
C ASP A 387 -19.84 0.85 -16.22
N ALA A 388 -20.51 -0.25 -15.84
CA ALA A 388 -21.00 -1.25 -16.78
C ALA A 388 -22.22 -0.77 -17.58
N ASP A 389 -23.08 0.06 -16.98
CA ASP A 389 -24.28 0.57 -17.65
C ASP A 389 -24.20 2.07 -18.01
N GLY A 390 -23.20 2.77 -17.47
CA GLY A 390 -22.96 4.20 -17.71
C GLY A 390 -23.89 5.12 -16.91
N ASN A 391 -24.69 4.56 -16.00
CA ASN A 391 -25.59 5.28 -15.13
C ASN A 391 -24.96 5.48 -13.75
N LEU A 392 -24.42 6.67 -13.52
CA LEU A 392 -23.78 7.04 -12.25
C LEU A 392 -24.68 6.95 -10.99
N ALA A 393 -26.00 6.76 -11.14
CA ALA A 393 -26.90 6.54 -10.00
C ALA A 393 -26.88 5.09 -9.48
N THR A 394 -26.37 4.15 -10.28
CA THR A 394 -26.08 2.77 -9.91
C THR A 394 -24.58 2.64 -9.77
N ASP A 395 -24.09 2.54 -8.53
CA ASP A 395 -22.65 2.52 -8.23
C ASP A 395 -22.11 1.10 -7.96
N GLY A 396 -23.00 0.13 -7.70
CA GLY A 396 -22.64 -1.25 -7.40
C GLY A 396 -22.02 -2.05 -8.56
N ASP A 397 -22.04 -1.51 -9.76
CA ASP A 397 -21.41 -2.06 -10.97
C ASP A 397 -20.15 -1.28 -11.41
N GLN A 398 -19.73 -0.28 -10.64
CA GLN A 398 -18.47 0.42 -10.86
C GLN A 398 -17.29 -0.43 -10.36
N THR A 399 -16.38 -0.77 -11.27
CA THR A 399 -15.22 -1.63 -10.96
C THR A 399 -13.91 -0.91 -11.27
N PRO A 400 -12.88 -1.04 -10.41
CA PRO A 400 -11.58 -0.43 -10.69
C PRO A 400 -10.92 -0.97 -11.97
N ALA A 401 -10.19 -0.09 -12.68
CA ALA A 401 -9.52 -0.45 -13.92
C ALA A 401 -8.06 0.00 -13.98
N ALA A 402 -7.18 -0.94 -14.35
CA ALA A 402 -5.75 -0.71 -14.59
C ALA A 402 -5.47 -0.38 -16.07
N GLY A 403 -4.31 0.21 -16.34
CA GLY A 403 -3.81 0.53 -17.68
C GLY A 403 -4.27 1.87 -18.26
N TRP A 404 -4.99 2.68 -17.48
CA TRP A 404 -5.49 4.00 -17.92
C TRP A 404 -4.47 5.09 -17.64
N THR A 405 -4.10 5.86 -18.66
CA THR A 405 -3.04 6.86 -18.53
C THR A 405 -3.61 8.22 -18.18
N PHE A 406 -3.07 8.82 -17.13
CA PHE A 406 -3.37 10.17 -16.68
C PHE A 406 -2.13 11.05 -16.76
N ALA A 407 -2.32 12.30 -17.13
CA ALA A 407 -1.32 13.36 -17.06
C ALA A 407 -1.77 14.40 -16.04
N VAL A 408 -0.80 14.93 -15.28
CA VAL A 408 -1.04 16.00 -14.33
C VAL A 408 -0.27 17.23 -14.78
N ALA A 409 -0.99 18.30 -15.08
CA ALA A 409 -0.42 19.58 -15.45
C ALA A 409 -0.51 20.53 -14.26
N VAL A 410 0.62 21.07 -13.85
CA VAL A 410 0.72 21.99 -12.71
C VAL A 410 1.15 23.35 -13.22
N ASP A 411 0.46 24.41 -12.80
CA ASP A 411 0.83 25.78 -13.15
C ASP A 411 2.19 26.15 -12.53
N SER A 412 3.00 26.86 -13.32
CA SER A 412 4.31 27.36 -12.87
C SER A 412 4.18 28.22 -11.60
N PRO A 413 5.04 28.05 -10.58
CA PRO A 413 6.32 27.33 -10.63
C PRO A 413 6.25 25.84 -10.26
N GLY A 414 5.06 25.30 -10.03
CA GLY A 414 4.90 23.92 -9.57
C GLY A 414 5.19 22.87 -10.65
N SER A 415 5.30 21.61 -10.23
CA SER A 415 5.50 20.46 -11.11
C SER A 415 4.92 19.19 -10.52
N ALA A 416 4.64 18.19 -11.35
CA ALA A 416 4.16 16.88 -10.94
C ALA A 416 5.21 15.79 -11.21
N THR A 417 5.34 14.84 -10.29
CA THR A 417 6.20 13.66 -10.40
C THR A 417 5.40 12.39 -10.13
N PRO A 418 5.28 11.46 -11.11
CA PRO A 418 5.62 11.68 -12.52
C PRO A 418 4.69 12.73 -13.16
N THR A 419 5.04 13.26 -14.34
CA THR A 419 4.11 14.16 -15.08
C THR A 419 2.94 13.40 -15.72
N SER A 420 3.09 12.08 -15.87
CA SER A 420 2.07 11.17 -16.39
C SER A 420 2.32 9.74 -15.90
N GLY A 421 1.26 8.97 -15.66
CA GLY A 421 1.34 7.59 -15.22
C GLY A 421 0.09 6.80 -15.59
N ALA A 422 0.19 5.47 -15.57
CA ALA A 422 -0.93 4.59 -15.83
C ALA A 422 -1.45 3.98 -14.52
N THR A 423 -2.77 3.83 -14.40
CA THR A 423 -3.38 3.13 -13.26
C THR A 423 -2.90 1.69 -13.18
N ALA A 424 -2.71 1.20 -11.96
CA ALA A 424 -2.21 -0.15 -11.72
C ALA A 424 -2.93 -0.81 -10.54
N GLY A 425 -2.62 -2.09 -10.31
CA GLY A 425 -3.16 -2.85 -9.18
C GLY A 425 -4.64 -3.18 -9.30
N GLN A 426 -5.19 -3.76 -8.23
CA GLN A 426 -6.61 -4.13 -8.15
C GLN A 426 -7.50 -2.92 -7.87
N ASP A 427 -6.95 -1.84 -7.35
CA ASP A 427 -7.68 -0.61 -6.99
C ASP A 427 -7.75 0.41 -8.14
N GLY A 428 -7.04 0.14 -9.25
CA GLY A 428 -7.08 0.97 -10.45
C GLY A 428 -6.57 2.40 -10.22
N THR A 429 -5.50 2.57 -9.43
CA THR A 429 -5.00 3.89 -9.02
C THR A 429 -3.64 4.25 -9.62
N VAL A 430 -3.35 5.54 -9.68
CA VAL A 430 -2.02 6.12 -9.96
C VAL A 430 -1.83 7.38 -9.13
N ASN A 431 -0.62 7.58 -8.59
CA ASN A 431 -0.31 8.69 -7.69
C ASN A 431 0.65 9.69 -8.35
N PHE A 432 0.50 10.95 -7.97
CA PHE A 432 1.28 12.08 -8.45
C PHE A 432 1.69 12.98 -7.29
N ASP A 433 3.00 13.16 -7.11
CA ASP A 433 3.56 14.11 -6.17
C ASP A 433 3.63 15.49 -6.82
N ILE A 434 3.12 16.52 -6.15
CA ILE A 434 3.04 17.89 -6.64
C ILE A 434 4.03 18.75 -5.84
N ASP A 435 5.13 19.12 -6.47
CA ASP A 435 6.03 20.15 -5.96
C ASP A 435 5.41 21.53 -6.26
N LEU A 436 5.16 22.33 -5.22
CA LEU A 436 4.58 23.67 -5.38
C LEU A 436 5.61 24.72 -5.83
N GLY A 437 6.88 24.35 -6.00
CA GLY A 437 7.95 25.25 -6.44
C GLY A 437 8.22 26.39 -5.46
N GLY A 438 8.00 26.15 -4.16
CA GLY A 438 8.11 27.14 -3.09
C GLY A 438 6.88 28.05 -2.90
N ALA A 439 5.78 27.81 -3.62
CA ALA A 439 4.49 28.45 -3.36
C ALA A 439 3.74 27.75 -2.20
N THR A 440 2.69 28.40 -1.67
CA THR A 440 1.81 27.79 -0.65
C THR A 440 0.65 27.00 -1.25
N SER A 441 0.40 27.18 -2.55
CA SER A 441 -0.63 26.50 -3.33
C SER A 441 -0.25 26.47 -4.81
N ALA A 442 -0.67 25.43 -5.54
CA ALA A 442 -0.61 25.36 -6.99
C ALA A 442 -2.00 25.06 -7.58
N THR A 443 -2.19 25.48 -8.83
CA THR A 443 -3.36 25.08 -9.63
C THR A 443 -2.96 23.90 -10.49
N VAL A 444 -3.79 22.85 -10.47
CA VAL A 444 -3.49 21.56 -11.07
C VAL A 444 -4.66 21.09 -11.93
N ASP A 445 -4.34 20.54 -13.09
CA ASP A 445 -5.29 19.87 -13.97
C ASP A 445 -4.95 18.39 -14.06
N VAL A 446 -5.98 17.53 -13.95
CA VAL A 446 -5.84 16.08 -14.12
C VAL A 446 -6.52 15.67 -15.41
N ILE A 447 -5.76 15.06 -16.32
CA ILE A 447 -6.18 14.79 -17.70
C ILE A 447 -6.11 13.30 -17.96
N GLU A 448 -7.24 12.68 -18.28
CA GLU A 448 -7.29 11.32 -18.79
C GLU A 448 -6.92 11.29 -20.28
N THR A 449 -6.03 10.37 -20.65
CA THR A 449 -5.79 10.04 -22.05
C THR A 449 -6.91 9.11 -22.52
N GLY A 450 -7.83 9.63 -23.35
CA GLY A 450 -8.96 8.85 -23.85
C GLY A 450 -8.55 7.56 -24.55
N GLN A 451 -9.37 6.52 -24.35
CA GLN A 451 -9.21 5.20 -24.97
C GLN A 451 -10.34 4.93 -25.96
N SER A 452 -10.01 4.30 -27.09
CA SER A 452 -11.01 3.97 -28.12
C SER A 452 -12.07 3.00 -27.59
N GLY A 453 -13.34 3.28 -27.89
CA GLY A 453 -14.49 2.48 -27.43
C GLY A 453 -14.96 2.77 -26.01
N TYR A 454 -14.39 3.78 -25.36
CA TYR A 454 -14.79 4.19 -24.02
C TYR A 454 -15.00 5.69 -23.94
N GLY A 455 -15.93 6.11 -23.07
CA GLY A 455 -16.24 7.51 -22.82
C GLY A 455 -16.28 7.82 -21.34
N LEU A 456 -15.70 8.97 -20.95
CA LEU A 456 -15.81 9.50 -19.60
C LEU A 456 -17.27 9.93 -19.34
N VAL A 457 -17.88 9.37 -18.31
CA VAL A 457 -19.26 9.69 -17.90
C VAL A 457 -19.32 10.47 -16.60
N GLY A 458 -18.32 10.29 -15.73
CA GLY A 458 -18.24 10.97 -14.44
C GLY A 458 -16.80 11.21 -14.03
N ALA A 459 -16.57 12.32 -13.33
CA ALA A 459 -15.30 12.60 -12.71
C ALA A 459 -15.51 13.48 -11.47
N SER A 460 -14.65 13.38 -10.47
CA SER A 460 -14.70 14.19 -9.25
C SER A 460 -13.35 14.20 -8.55
N CYS A 461 -13.08 15.21 -7.73
CA CYS A 461 -11.97 15.20 -6.77
C CYS A 461 -12.46 15.59 -5.37
N THR A 462 -11.72 15.18 -4.35
CA THR A 462 -11.91 15.56 -2.94
C THR A 462 -10.55 15.80 -2.29
N GLY A 463 -10.51 16.56 -1.20
CA GLY A 463 -9.28 16.77 -0.41
C GLY A 463 -8.44 17.99 -0.82
N ALA A 464 -8.87 18.73 -1.84
CA ALA A 464 -8.25 19.99 -2.24
C ALA A 464 -8.97 21.19 -1.60
N THR A 465 -8.25 22.31 -1.46
CA THR A 465 -8.85 23.61 -1.12
C THR A 465 -9.97 24.00 -2.09
N SER A 466 -9.79 23.68 -3.37
CA SER A 466 -10.83 23.69 -4.41
C SER A 466 -10.71 22.42 -5.25
N ASN A 467 -11.75 21.60 -5.28
CA ASN A 467 -11.76 20.29 -5.99
C ASN A 467 -11.86 20.38 -7.52
N GLY A 468 -11.61 21.56 -8.09
CA GLY A 468 -11.65 21.81 -9.53
C GLY A 468 -13.05 21.77 -10.15
N THR A 469 -13.07 21.86 -11.48
CA THR A 469 -14.26 21.83 -12.34
C THR A 469 -14.15 20.69 -13.32
N VAL A 470 -15.16 19.84 -13.38
CA VAL A 470 -15.19 18.69 -14.27
C VAL A 470 -15.45 19.13 -15.71
N ASN A 471 -14.61 18.65 -16.64
CA ASN A 471 -14.72 18.88 -18.07
C ASN A 471 -14.75 17.53 -18.81
N ILE A 472 -15.95 16.96 -18.91
CA ILE A 472 -16.18 15.64 -19.53
C ILE A 472 -15.72 15.61 -20.99
N ALA A 473 -16.01 16.65 -21.75
CA ALA A 473 -15.65 16.72 -23.17
C ALA A 473 -14.13 16.78 -23.39
N GLY A 474 -13.39 17.34 -22.44
CA GLY A 474 -11.92 17.37 -22.44
C GLY A 474 -11.27 16.22 -21.67
N THR A 475 -12.06 15.24 -21.20
CA THR A 475 -11.64 14.10 -20.36
C THR A 475 -10.76 14.50 -19.19
N ARG A 476 -11.11 15.58 -18.48
CA ARG A 476 -10.26 16.20 -17.46
C ARG A 476 -11.03 16.85 -16.32
N ILE A 477 -10.31 17.14 -15.25
CA ILE A 477 -10.74 18.03 -14.17
C ILE A 477 -9.78 19.21 -14.16
N ASP A 478 -10.34 20.41 -14.26
CA ASP A 478 -9.63 21.68 -14.41
C ASP A 478 -9.57 22.44 -13.08
N ASP A 479 -8.54 23.26 -12.88
CA ASP A 479 -8.47 24.26 -11.80
C ASP A 479 -8.55 23.69 -10.37
N ILE A 480 -7.96 22.52 -10.11
CA ILE A 480 -7.81 21.99 -8.74
C ILE A 480 -6.81 22.89 -8.00
N VAL A 481 -7.22 23.52 -6.89
CA VAL A 481 -6.32 24.35 -6.08
C VAL A 481 -5.82 23.52 -4.92
N LEU A 482 -4.54 23.20 -4.98
CA LEU A 482 -3.87 22.26 -4.09
C LEU A 482 -2.86 23.02 -3.21
N GLY A 483 -2.99 22.94 -1.90
CA GLY A 483 -2.04 23.45 -0.90
C GLY A 483 -0.97 22.42 -0.51
N ASN A 484 0.08 22.87 0.20
CA ASN A 484 1.18 21.99 0.67
C ASN A 484 0.72 20.78 1.50
N ASN A 485 -0.48 20.86 2.04
CA ASN A 485 -1.07 19.91 2.97
C ASN A 485 -2.23 19.13 2.32
N ASP A 486 -2.61 19.47 1.09
CA ASP A 486 -3.78 18.86 0.47
C ASP A 486 -3.42 17.46 -0.05
N VAL A 487 -4.18 16.45 0.37
CA VAL A 487 -4.13 15.07 -0.15
C VAL A 487 -5.37 14.90 -1.01
N VAL A 488 -5.20 14.91 -2.33
CA VAL A 488 -6.32 14.97 -3.27
C VAL A 488 -6.58 13.60 -3.87
N THR A 489 -7.82 13.13 -3.78
CA THR A 489 -8.27 11.91 -4.46
C THR A 489 -9.24 12.29 -5.56
N CYS A 490 -8.91 11.92 -6.80
CA CYS A 490 -9.74 12.11 -7.98
C CYS A 490 -10.26 10.80 -8.53
N LYS A 491 -11.56 10.71 -8.83
CA LYS A 491 -12.19 9.56 -9.47
C LYS A 491 -12.55 9.90 -10.91
N PHE A 492 -12.25 8.99 -11.83
CA PHE A 492 -12.63 9.07 -13.24
C PHE A 492 -13.38 7.80 -13.64
N ILE A 493 -14.62 7.95 -14.10
CA ILE A 493 -15.57 6.88 -14.36
C ILE A 493 -15.87 6.86 -15.86
N ASN A 494 -15.49 5.77 -16.54
CA ASN A 494 -15.79 5.58 -17.96
C ASN A 494 -16.78 4.44 -18.11
N THR A 495 -17.50 4.47 -19.22
CA THR A 495 -18.31 3.34 -19.68
C THR A 495 -17.91 2.96 -21.10
N THR A 496 -18.33 1.80 -21.57
CA THR A 496 -18.21 1.41 -22.98
C THR A 496 -19.12 2.30 -23.82
N VAL A 497 -18.59 2.80 -24.93
CA VAL A 497 -19.42 3.56 -25.88
C VAL A 497 -20.26 2.56 -26.64
N LYS A 498 -21.57 2.59 -26.39
CA LYS A 498 -22.54 1.82 -27.16
C LYS A 498 -22.67 2.41 -28.56
N VAL A 499 -22.63 1.54 -29.56
CA VAL A 499 -22.72 1.89 -30.97
C VAL A 499 -24.08 1.44 -31.51
N ASP A 500 -24.71 2.27 -32.35
CA ASP A 500 -26.01 1.91 -32.93
C ASP A 500 -25.80 0.89 -34.06
N PRO A 501 -26.60 -0.19 -34.13
CA PRO A 501 -26.42 -1.23 -35.13
C PRO A 501 -26.75 -0.74 -36.54
N LEU A 502 -25.92 -1.12 -37.52
CA LEU A 502 -26.12 -0.80 -38.93
C LEU A 502 -26.10 -2.07 -39.80
N MET A 503 -27.05 -2.18 -40.73
CA MET A 503 -27.22 -3.35 -41.58
C MET A 503 -27.62 -2.96 -43.00
N SER A 504 -27.10 -3.68 -43.98
CA SER A 504 -27.57 -3.64 -45.37
C SER A 504 -27.97 -5.02 -45.87
N VAL A 505 -28.91 -5.05 -46.81
CA VAL A 505 -29.39 -6.25 -47.48
C VAL A 505 -29.23 -6.06 -48.99
N VAL A 506 -28.78 -7.10 -49.67
CA VAL A 506 -28.74 -7.17 -51.13
C VAL A 506 -29.44 -8.45 -51.59
N LYS A 507 -30.35 -8.32 -52.53
CA LYS A 507 -31.13 -9.41 -53.11
C LYS A 507 -30.90 -9.46 -54.61
N THR A 508 -30.64 -10.67 -55.14
CA THR A 508 -30.45 -10.88 -56.57
C THR A 508 -31.23 -12.09 -57.06
N ALA A 509 -31.74 -12.03 -58.30
CA ALA A 509 -32.50 -13.11 -58.93
C ALA A 509 -31.71 -13.76 -60.07
N SER A 510 -31.70 -15.09 -60.13
CA SER A 510 -31.09 -15.86 -61.22
C SER A 510 -31.98 -17.03 -61.66
N PRO A 511 -32.43 -17.06 -62.93
CA PRO A 511 -32.24 -16.02 -63.95
C PRO A 511 -33.12 -14.78 -63.71
N ALA A 512 -32.62 -13.58 -64.05
CA ALA A 512 -33.42 -12.34 -63.98
C ALA A 512 -34.47 -12.21 -65.10
N SER A 513 -34.42 -13.08 -66.11
CA SER A 513 -35.42 -13.15 -67.16
C SER A 513 -35.56 -14.56 -67.71
N MET A 514 -36.79 -14.97 -68.03
CA MET A 514 -37.07 -16.26 -68.66
C MET A 514 -38.31 -16.17 -69.56
N SER A 515 -38.42 -17.08 -70.52
CA SER A 515 -39.60 -17.16 -71.39
C SER A 515 -40.64 -18.11 -70.82
N GLU A 516 -41.91 -17.92 -71.19
CA GLU A 516 -42.98 -18.88 -70.86
C GLU A 516 -42.61 -20.32 -71.31
N PRO A 517 -42.93 -21.36 -70.51
CA PRO A 517 -43.87 -21.34 -69.39
C PRO A 517 -43.27 -20.87 -68.06
N GLY A 518 -42.05 -20.32 -68.01
CA GLY A 518 -41.35 -19.99 -66.77
C GLY A 518 -40.56 -21.19 -66.23
N GLY A 519 -40.32 -21.21 -64.92
CA GLY A 519 -39.53 -22.23 -64.25
C GLY A 519 -39.03 -21.76 -62.90
N VAL A 520 -38.06 -22.49 -62.34
CA VAL A 520 -37.50 -22.19 -61.02
C VAL A 520 -36.53 -21.01 -61.10
N VAL A 521 -36.73 -20.02 -60.21
CA VAL A 521 -35.80 -18.90 -59.99
C VAL A 521 -35.13 -19.08 -58.63
N THR A 522 -33.83 -18.79 -58.57
CA THR A 522 -33.07 -18.72 -57.32
C THR A 522 -32.86 -17.26 -56.94
N PHE A 523 -33.31 -16.89 -55.75
CA PHE A 523 -33.00 -15.60 -55.14
C PHE A 523 -31.86 -15.78 -54.14
N SER A 524 -30.82 -14.94 -54.26
CA SER A 524 -29.70 -14.87 -53.32
C SER A 524 -29.86 -13.62 -52.45
N VAL A 525 -29.73 -13.78 -51.13
CA VAL A 525 -29.83 -12.72 -50.13
C VAL A 525 -28.49 -12.63 -49.40
N ASP A 526 -27.87 -11.47 -49.46
CA ASP A 526 -26.66 -11.12 -48.72
C ASP A 526 -27.03 -10.07 -47.65
N VAL A 527 -26.79 -10.39 -46.38
CA VAL A 527 -27.02 -9.51 -45.24
C VAL A 527 -25.67 -9.12 -44.66
N THR A 528 -25.31 -7.84 -44.72
CA THR A 528 -24.03 -7.35 -44.22
C THR A 528 -24.24 -6.57 -42.93
N ASN A 529 -23.43 -6.88 -41.91
CA ASN A 529 -23.34 -6.07 -40.71
C ASN A 529 -22.38 -4.90 -40.96
N ASP A 530 -22.93 -3.70 -41.09
CA ASP A 530 -22.20 -2.47 -41.39
C ASP A 530 -21.87 -1.67 -40.12
N SER A 531 -22.09 -2.23 -38.92
CA SER A 531 -21.77 -1.58 -37.65
C SER A 531 -20.26 -1.25 -37.56
N PRO A 532 -19.91 -0.08 -36.99
CA PRO A 532 -18.51 0.30 -36.80
C PRO A 532 -17.85 -0.56 -35.71
N VAL A 533 -16.59 -0.98 -35.93
CA VAL A 533 -15.80 -1.63 -34.87
C VAL A 533 -15.22 -0.55 -33.95
N ALA A 534 -15.85 -0.32 -32.80
CA ALA A 534 -15.47 0.74 -31.85
C ALA A 534 -14.96 0.17 -30.51
N GLY A 535 -13.69 -0.26 -30.49
CA GLY A 535 -13.01 -0.69 -29.26
C GLY A 535 -13.38 -2.11 -28.82
N PRO A 536 -13.70 -2.38 -27.54
CA PRO A 536 -14.04 -3.71 -27.05
C PRO A 536 -15.43 -4.16 -27.53
N ASP A 537 -16.27 -3.20 -27.89
CA ASP A 537 -17.61 -3.42 -28.41
C ASP A 537 -17.50 -3.75 -29.91
N ASN A 538 -18.16 -4.84 -30.29
CA ASN A 538 -18.09 -5.41 -31.62
C ASN A 538 -19.46 -5.74 -32.19
N ASP A 539 -20.54 -5.07 -31.76
CA ASP A 539 -21.89 -5.04 -32.35
C ASP A 539 -22.28 -6.25 -33.24
N PRO A 540 -22.24 -7.51 -32.76
CA PRO A 540 -22.65 -8.65 -33.56
C PRO A 540 -24.17 -8.64 -33.79
N LEU A 541 -24.61 -8.71 -35.04
CA LEU A 541 -26.03 -8.77 -35.36
C LEU A 541 -26.56 -10.20 -35.31
N THR A 542 -27.58 -10.45 -34.50
CA THR A 542 -28.39 -11.68 -34.53
C THR A 542 -29.59 -11.48 -35.43
N LEU A 543 -29.66 -12.21 -36.55
CA LEU A 543 -30.77 -12.14 -37.50
C LEU A 543 -32.04 -12.76 -36.90
N LEU A 544 -33.12 -11.99 -36.77
CA LEU A 544 -34.37 -12.43 -36.13
C LEU A 544 -35.38 -12.95 -37.14
N THR A 545 -35.62 -12.19 -38.21
CA THR A 545 -36.58 -12.56 -39.27
C THR A 545 -36.00 -12.26 -40.63
N LEU A 546 -36.19 -13.18 -41.58
CA LEU A 546 -36.02 -12.92 -43.00
C LEU A 546 -37.36 -13.24 -43.66
N THR A 547 -38.11 -12.19 -44.03
CA THR A 547 -39.47 -12.32 -44.54
C THR A 547 -39.56 -11.67 -45.90
N ASP A 548 -40.18 -12.36 -46.83
CA ASP A 548 -40.46 -11.91 -48.19
C ASP A 548 -41.92 -11.46 -48.34
N ASP A 549 -42.17 -10.44 -49.15
CA ASP A 549 -43.50 -9.85 -49.34
C ASP A 549 -44.47 -10.74 -50.12
N LEU A 550 -43.98 -11.55 -51.05
CA LEU A 550 -44.76 -12.48 -51.85
C LEU A 550 -44.76 -13.89 -51.25
N TYR A 551 -43.63 -14.32 -50.71
CA TYR A 551 -43.39 -15.71 -50.33
C TYR A 551 -43.44 -15.97 -48.82
N GLY A 552 -43.47 -14.92 -47.97
CA GLY A 552 -43.59 -15.06 -46.52
C GLY A 552 -42.25 -15.38 -45.83
N ASP A 553 -42.26 -16.16 -44.75
CA ASP A 553 -41.03 -16.51 -44.02
C ASP A 553 -40.12 -17.38 -44.90
N ILE A 554 -38.99 -16.82 -45.34
CA ILE A 554 -38.02 -17.52 -46.21
C ILE A 554 -37.04 -18.39 -45.44
N THR A 555 -37.12 -18.42 -44.11
CA THR A 555 -36.33 -19.34 -43.26
C THR A 555 -37.07 -20.63 -42.94
N ASP A 556 -38.38 -20.70 -43.23
CA ASP A 556 -39.18 -21.90 -43.01
C ASP A 556 -39.04 -22.89 -44.18
N ALA A 557 -38.27 -23.96 -43.96
CA ALA A 557 -38.12 -25.04 -44.95
C ALA A 557 -39.43 -25.79 -45.25
N ALA A 558 -40.48 -25.62 -44.45
CA ALA A 558 -41.81 -26.17 -44.70
C ALA A 558 -42.75 -25.19 -45.43
N ASN A 559 -42.28 -23.99 -45.79
CA ASN A 559 -43.07 -22.99 -46.50
C ASN A 559 -43.48 -23.52 -47.90
N PRO A 560 -44.79 -23.70 -48.16
CA PRO A 560 -45.26 -24.31 -49.41
C PRO A 560 -45.09 -23.43 -50.65
N ASN A 561 -44.77 -22.14 -50.46
CA ASN A 561 -44.49 -21.22 -51.56
C ASN A 561 -43.04 -21.30 -52.05
N LEU A 562 -42.18 -22.04 -51.35
CA LEU A 562 -40.77 -22.23 -51.69
C LEU A 562 -40.55 -23.65 -52.25
N VAL A 563 -39.64 -23.76 -53.21
CA VAL A 563 -39.07 -25.04 -53.64
C VAL A 563 -38.14 -25.57 -52.55
N ASP A 564 -37.24 -24.71 -52.08
CA ASP A 564 -36.41 -24.89 -50.89
C ASP A 564 -35.75 -23.57 -50.47
N THR A 565 -35.09 -23.58 -49.31
CA THR A 565 -34.34 -22.45 -48.77
C THR A 565 -33.12 -22.92 -47.98
N THR A 566 -32.05 -22.13 -48.02
CA THR A 566 -30.88 -22.24 -47.14
C THR A 566 -30.84 -21.13 -46.10
N CYS A 567 -31.83 -20.23 -46.09
CA CYS A 567 -31.90 -19.10 -45.17
C CYS A 567 -32.26 -19.57 -43.76
N ALA A 568 -31.62 -18.95 -42.76
CA ALA A 568 -31.74 -19.32 -41.36
C ALA A 568 -31.75 -18.07 -40.48
N LYS A 569 -32.70 -18.03 -39.55
CA LYS A 569 -32.73 -17.08 -38.44
C LYS A 569 -31.85 -17.54 -37.28
N ASN A 570 -31.64 -16.64 -36.32
CA ASN A 570 -30.72 -16.76 -35.19
C ASN A 570 -29.26 -16.97 -35.60
N THR A 571 -28.91 -16.50 -36.80
CA THR A 571 -27.52 -16.45 -37.27
C THR A 571 -26.89 -15.17 -36.74
N VAL A 572 -25.69 -15.29 -36.14
CA VAL A 572 -24.91 -14.15 -35.67
C VAL A 572 -23.95 -13.71 -36.78
N VAL A 573 -23.92 -12.43 -37.09
CA VAL A 573 -23.08 -11.80 -38.13
C VAL A 573 -22.18 -10.77 -37.45
N ALA A 574 -20.88 -11.03 -37.38
CA ALA A 574 -19.92 -10.09 -36.81
C ALA A 574 -19.81 -8.82 -37.67
N PRO A 575 -19.36 -7.68 -37.13
CA PRO A 575 -19.20 -6.45 -37.91
C PRO A 575 -18.26 -6.65 -39.09
N GLY A 576 -18.67 -6.13 -40.25
CA GLY A 576 -17.96 -6.28 -41.51
C GLY A 576 -18.15 -7.64 -42.19
N ASP A 577 -18.77 -8.62 -41.55
CA ASP A 577 -19.10 -9.91 -42.17
C ASP A 577 -20.44 -9.85 -42.93
N THR A 578 -20.59 -10.76 -43.88
CA THR A 578 -21.82 -10.94 -44.67
C THR A 578 -22.36 -12.36 -44.48
N TYR A 579 -23.63 -12.45 -44.12
CA TYR A 579 -24.42 -13.69 -44.18
C TYR A 579 -25.07 -13.84 -45.56
N THR A 580 -24.79 -14.96 -46.24
CA THR A 580 -25.37 -15.28 -47.55
C THR A 580 -26.30 -16.48 -47.46
N CYS A 581 -27.49 -16.36 -48.02
CA CYS A 581 -28.42 -17.48 -48.18
C CYS A 581 -29.19 -17.41 -49.50
N GLN A 582 -29.84 -18.51 -49.88
CA GLN A 582 -30.63 -18.60 -51.10
C GLN A 582 -31.98 -19.25 -50.81
N PHE A 583 -33.02 -18.80 -51.51
CA PHE A 583 -34.29 -19.51 -51.59
C PHE A 583 -34.72 -19.63 -53.06
N ARG A 584 -35.45 -20.69 -53.36
CA ARG A 584 -35.90 -20.99 -54.73
C ARG A 584 -37.41 -21.02 -54.80
N VAL A 585 -37.97 -20.47 -55.87
CA VAL A 585 -39.41 -20.44 -56.12
C VAL A 585 -39.71 -20.96 -57.50
N ASP A 586 -40.84 -21.65 -57.67
CA ASP A 586 -41.30 -22.13 -58.98
C ASP A 586 -42.25 -21.11 -59.59
N MET A 587 -41.83 -20.48 -60.68
CA MET A 587 -42.64 -19.50 -61.42
C MET A 587 -43.30 -20.12 -62.67
N THR A 588 -43.37 -21.45 -62.77
CA THR A 588 -44.02 -22.15 -63.89
C THR A 588 -45.50 -21.78 -64.00
N GLY A 589 -45.94 -21.39 -65.19
CA GLY A 589 -47.31 -20.93 -65.47
C GLY A 589 -47.55 -19.44 -65.24
N SER A 590 -46.51 -18.67 -64.89
CA SER A 590 -46.60 -17.21 -64.77
C SER A 590 -46.81 -16.55 -66.14
N GLN A 591 -47.69 -15.53 -66.20
CA GLN A 591 -47.97 -14.76 -67.41
C GLN A 591 -46.79 -13.81 -67.75
N PRO A 592 -46.68 -13.33 -69.01
CA PRO A 592 -45.63 -12.39 -69.38
C PRO A 592 -45.75 -11.08 -68.60
N GLY A 593 -44.66 -10.63 -68.00
CA GLY A 593 -44.66 -9.49 -67.08
C GLY A 593 -43.41 -9.43 -66.20
N GLN A 594 -43.40 -8.49 -65.26
CA GLN A 594 -42.36 -8.36 -64.23
C GLN A 594 -42.93 -8.77 -62.87
N VAL A 595 -42.14 -9.51 -62.11
CA VAL A 595 -42.42 -9.85 -60.71
C VAL A 595 -41.29 -9.27 -59.87
N THR A 596 -41.61 -8.30 -59.02
CA THR A 596 -40.70 -7.68 -58.06
C THR A 596 -40.91 -8.32 -56.70
N ASP A 597 -39.82 -8.69 -56.05
CA ASP A 597 -39.77 -9.57 -54.89
C ASP A 597 -38.90 -8.94 -53.80
N ILE A 598 -39.47 -8.59 -52.64
CA ILE A 598 -38.81 -7.78 -51.59
C ILE A 598 -38.55 -8.64 -50.35
N VAL A 599 -37.27 -8.77 -49.96
CA VAL A 599 -36.91 -9.35 -48.66
C VAL A 599 -36.69 -8.25 -47.64
N THR A 600 -37.34 -8.39 -46.49
CA THR A 600 -37.08 -7.58 -45.29
C THR A 600 -36.41 -8.45 -44.23
N VAL A 601 -35.26 -7.98 -43.73
CA VAL A 601 -34.50 -8.61 -42.66
C VAL A 601 -34.58 -7.74 -41.41
N THR A 602 -34.84 -8.35 -40.26
CA THR A 602 -34.69 -7.71 -38.95
C THR A 602 -33.60 -8.42 -38.16
N ALA A 603 -32.82 -7.66 -37.42
CA ALA A 603 -31.77 -8.15 -36.55
C ALA A 603 -31.72 -7.32 -35.24
N GLN A 604 -30.94 -7.79 -34.28
CA GLN A 604 -30.59 -7.04 -33.08
C GLN A 604 -29.12 -7.25 -32.72
N ASP A 605 -28.48 -6.27 -32.09
CA ASP A 605 -27.17 -6.42 -31.46
C ASP A 605 -27.25 -7.14 -30.10
N ASP A 606 -26.14 -7.20 -29.36
CA ASP A 606 -26.04 -7.78 -28.02
C ASP A 606 -26.59 -6.87 -26.90
N GLU A 607 -26.76 -5.57 -27.16
CA GLU A 607 -27.53 -4.62 -26.34
C GLU A 607 -29.04 -4.79 -26.50
N GLN A 608 -29.48 -5.61 -27.47
CA GLN A 608 -30.88 -5.80 -27.88
C GLN A 608 -31.50 -4.57 -28.56
N THR A 609 -30.68 -3.70 -29.15
CA THR A 609 -31.10 -2.65 -30.07
C THR A 609 -31.43 -3.28 -31.43
N GLY A 610 -32.62 -2.98 -31.96
CA GLY A 610 -33.10 -3.56 -33.21
C GLY A 610 -32.68 -2.76 -34.45
N VAL A 611 -32.39 -3.46 -35.54
CA VAL A 611 -32.13 -2.90 -36.88
C VAL A 611 -32.96 -3.63 -37.95
N SER A 612 -33.32 -2.93 -39.03
CA SER A 612 -34.09 -3.49 -40.14
C SER A 612 -33.61 -2.93 -41.48
N ALA A 613 -33.50 -3.79 -42.48
CA ALA A 613 -33.14 -3.43 -43.85
C ALA A 613 -33.88 -4.33 -44.85
N ASN A 614 -34.06 -3.85 -46.08
CA ASN A 614 -34.71 -4.60 -47.16
C ASN A 614 -34.04 -4.31 -48.50
N ASP A 615 -34.24 -5.23 -49.45
CA ASP A 615 -33.87 -5.04 -50.85
C ASP A 615 -34.82 -5.84 -51.76
N ASP A 616 -34.96 -5.38 -53.01
CA ASP A 616 -35.84 -5.99 -54.01
C ASP A 616 -35.07 -6.61 -55.18
N ALA A 617 -35.64 -7.66 -55.77
CA ALA A 617 -35.16 -8.23 -57.02
C ALA A 617 -36.34 -8.45 -57.99
N THR A 618 -36.11 -8.18 -59.28
CA THR A 618 -37.16 -8.29 -60.30
C THR A 618 -36.84 -9.36 -61.33
N VAL A 619 -37.79 -10.27 -61.57
CA VAL A 619 -37.75 -11.29 -62.63
C VAL A 619 -38.69 -10.89 -63.77
N THR A 620 -38.22 -10.97 -65.02
CA THR A 620 -39.04 -10.71 -66.21
C THR A 620 -39.43 -12.01 -66.92
N ILE A 621 -40.73 -12.28 -67.05
CA ILE A 621 -41.28 -13.36 -67.88
C ILE A 621 -41.60 -12.81 -69.28
N THR A 622 -40.99 -13.36 -70.33
CA THR A 622 -41.25 -12.96 -71.72
C THR A 622 -42.22 -13.90 -72.42
N ASP A 623 -43.15 -13.32 -73.19
CA ASP A 623 -44.07 -14.07 -74.06
C ASP A 623 -43.30 -14.89 -75.11
N VAL A 624 -43.71 -16.15 -75.30
CA VAL A 624 -43.27 -16.98 -76.44
C VAL A 624 -44.41 -17.01 -77.46
N PRO A 625 -44.29 -16.27 -78.58
CA PRO A 625 -45.37 -16.19 -79.56
C PRO A 625 -45.80 -17.57 -80.03
N SER A 626 -47.11 -17.84 -79.96
CA SER A 626 -47.69 -19.06 -80.52
C SER A 626 -47.52 -19.07 -82.04
N VAL A 627 -46.97 -20.16 -82.61
CA VAL A 627 -46.84 -20.34 -84.06
C VAL A 627 -47.94 -21.28 -84.56
N LEU A 628 -48.63 -20.88 -85.63
CA LEU A 628 -49.61 -21.69 -86.34
C LEU A 628 -49.30 -21.65 -87.83
N ASN A 629 -48.85 -22.77 -88.38
CA ASN A 629 -48.57 -22.90 -89.80
C ASN A 629 -49.77 -23.53 -90.51
N VAL A 630 -50.33 -22.81 -91.48
CA VAL A 630 -51.42 -23.31 -92.33
C VAL A 630 -50.92 -23.39 -93.77
N SER A 631 -50.87 -24.61 -94.30
CA SER A 631 -50.62 -24.82 -95.73
C SER A 631 -51.90 -25.32 -96.40
N LYS A 632 -52.20 -24.77 -97.58
CA LYS A 632 -53.31 -25.20 -98.42
C LYS A 632 -52.74 -25.71 -99.73
N SER A 633 -52.84 -27.02 -99.94
CA SER A 633 -52.51 -27.63 -101.22
C SER A 633 -53.80 -27.96 -101.97
N VAL A 634 -53.70 -28.05 -103.29
CA VAL A 634 -54.78 -28.52 -104.15
C VAL A 634 -54.26 -29.73 -104.91
N ASP A 635 -55.08 -30.76 -105.01
CA ASP A 635 -54.71 -32.01 -105.69
C ASP A 635 -54.42 -31.82 -107.19
N LYS A 636 -55.01 -30.78 -107.81
CA LYS A 636 -54.82 -30.40 -109.21
C LYS A 636 -54.87 -28.88 -109.36
N SER A 637 -54.01 -28.27 -110.18
CA SER A 637 -54.00 -26.81 -110.39
C SER A 637 -54.94 -26.30 -111.49
N SER A 638 -55.49 -27.21 -112.31
CA SER A 638 -56.44 -26.87 -113.39
C SER A 638 -57.17 -28.11 -113.90
N LEU A 639 -58.37 -27.94 -114.48
CA LEU A 639 -59.12 -28.97 -115.20
C LEU A 639 -59.66 -28.39 -116.53
N PRO A 640 -59.65 -29.16 -117.63
CA PRO A 640 -60.29 -28.74 -118.89
C PRO A 640 -61.83 -28.74 -118.78
N GLU A 641 -62.52 -27.95 -119.62
CA GLU A 641 -64.00 -27.90 -119.65
C GLU A 641 -64.64 -29.29 -119.89
N PRO A 642 -65.77 -29.62 -119.22
CA PRO A 642 -66.67 -28.73 -118.49
C PRO A 642 -66.28 -28.47 -117.02
N GLY A 643 -65.07 -28.89 -116.60
CA GLY A 643 -64.58 -28.76 -115.22
C GLY A 643 -64.74 -30.04 -114.38
N GLY A 644 -64.61 -29.91 -113.06
CA GLY A 644 -64.72 -31.01 -112.10
C GLY A 644 -64.37 -30.56 -110.67
N THR A 645 -64.38 -31.48 -109.72
CA THR A 645 -64.08 -31.18 -108.30
C THR A 645 -62.58 -31.00 -108.07
N PHE A 646 -62.20 -29.90 -107.40
CA PHE A 646 -60.88 -29.72 -106.80
C PHE A 646 -60.93 -30.11 -105.33
N VAL A 647 -59.95 -30.89 -104.88
CA VAL A 647 -59.81 -31.23 -103.46
C VAL A 647 -58.68 -30.40 -102.90
N TYR A 648 -59.02 -29.54 -101.95
CA TYR A 648 -58.03 -28.78 -101.20
C TYR A 648 -57.75 -29.49 -99.88
N THR A 649 -56.48 -29.74 -99.59
CA THR A 649 -56.04 -30.21 -98.28
C THR A 649 -55.44 -29.05 -97.53
N ALA A 650 -56.08 -28.67 -96.41
CA ALA A 650 -55.49 -27.78 -95.43
C ALA A 650 -54.72 -28.63 -94.41
N THR A 651 -53.42 -28.44 -94.32
CA THR A 651 -52.60 -29.01 -93.25
C THR A 651 -52.31 -27.92 -92.24
N ILE A 652 -52.77 -28.14 -91.01
CA ILE A 652 -52.50 -27.28 -89.87
C ILE A 652 -51.40 -27.98 -89.06
N SER A 653 -50.30 -27.30 -88.84
CA SER A 653 -49.24 -27.74 -87.94
C SER A 653 -48.91 -26.61 -86.98
N THR A 654 -48.77 -26.95 -85.71
CA THR A 654 -48.24 -26.07 -84.66
C THR A 654 -46.73 -26.10 -84.67
#